data_AF-A0A9W8XKX6-F1
#
_entry.id   AF-A0A9W8XKX6-F1
#
_cell.length_a   1.000
_cell.length_b   1.000
_cell.length_c   1.000
_cell.angle_alpha   90.00
_cell.angle_beta   90.00
_cell.angle_gamma   90.00
#
_symmetry.space_group_name_H-M   'P 1'
#
loop_
_entity.id
_entity.type
_entity.pdbx_description
1 polymer ?
#
loop_
_entity_poly.entity_id
_entity_poly.type
_entity_poly.pdbx_seq_one_letter_code
_entity_poly.pdbx_strand_id
1 'polypeptide(L)'
;MQDYFIATAAVYVPCYAYSWFRIIFEYGFTQKARIQVEENGFTRIVVPAKFKWTPGQHCFLRFTSFGLSPALSSHPFTICSSPSIDPDTPSELVFYIRHQKGFTSKLYQHALENPDISVPVQIDGPYGGANLQKFRDSDHLLVIAGGSGAGWILPFVERFARAGLIERNYGHENHGPEEAHIDTEKAPATEVHAAGSILSPKSLHVILATRDSSSRKWFLSSVSGLLAKYPSSNVRVQVYLTGEAAKEADLPEAAEAQLSTSSSDEIEIHTKGHDVHVPGKELEGRPQLASIIQEEALKAAEANESLGVFVCGPETMQNNVRNAVAAENLKILKGSKMDGHIAPYTEEWVAAGAVPPSLYTACAKAGFLVPIASGKAIPKQWSNYPIIGGIKPEEWDGFHDFVLWDELMRGGSIASLFIGLVVGAPPLLKFASKQLQDKIFPEILSGEKRICLAVTEPAAGSDVRMITTTAKKTPDGRHYIVNGEKKWITNGMFSDYFMTAVRTGGAGAEGISMLLIPRSEGLRTRKIEVIAGPLSSTTYVTFEDVKVPAEYLIGQEGQGFRQTMVNFNHERLWVAFQAIRGCRIALNDAFQWAIKREAFDKTLIEQPVVRNKLGNCGRQVESLQSWTEQIVYELEHLSDAEGARILGGTTALLKVQSGMVCKYVAEECLKIMGGLGLTKTGQGARIEAFYRSVPSYVVPGGSEDVLIDLGVREALKLHRQAEKAKTKL
;
A
#
# COMPACT_ATOMS: atom_id res chain seq x y z
N MET A 1 -22.62 -6.55 -36.49
CA MET A 1 -23.65 -6.39 -35.43
C MET A 1 -24.16 -7.75 -34.94
N GLN A 2 -24.41 -8.70 -35.84
CA GLN A 2 -24.83 -10.07 -35.51
C GLN A 2 -23.75 -10.86 -34.74
N ASP A 3 -22.48 -10.78 -35.15
CA ASP A 3 -21.38 -11.46 -34.44
C ASP A 3 -21.12 -10.90 -33.04
N TYR A 4 -21.34 -9.60 -32.87
CA TYR A 4 -21.25 -8.94 -31.56
C TYR A 4 -22.35 -9.42 -30.61
N PHE A 5 -23.56 -9.64 -31.14
CA PHE A 5 -24.68 -10.19 -30.37
C PHE A 5 -24.44 -11.65 -29.99
N ILE A 6 -23.91 -12.45 -30.90
CA ILE A 6 -23.57 -13.86 -30.65
C ILE A 6 -22.42 -13.97 -29.63
N ALA A 7 -21.37 -13.17 -29.77
CA ALA A 7 -20.26 -13.15 -28.82
C ALA A 7 -20.70 -12.67 -27.42
N THR A 8 -21.54 -11.62 -27.38
CA THR A 8 -22.11 -11.13 -26.10
C THR A 8 -22.99 -12.18 -25.46
N ALA A 9 -23.86 -12.85 -26.22
CA ALA A 9 -24.73 -13.91 -25.70
C ALA A 9 -23.92 -15.13 -25.24
N ALA A 10 -22.90 -15.55 -25.99
CA ALA A 10 -22.06 -16.71 -25.68
C ALA A 10 -21.24 -16.53 -24.39
N VAL A 11 -20.91 -15.30 -24.00
CA VAL A 11 -20.21 -15.01 -22.74
C VAL A 11 -21.20 -14.71 -21.63
N TYR A 12 -22.18 -13.84 -21.89
CA TYR A 12 -23.07 -13.33 -20.85
C TYR A 12 -24.09 -14.36 -20.38
N VAL A 13 -24.64 -15.19 -21.29
CA VAL A 13 -25.64 -16.19 -20.91
C VAL A 13 -25.05 -17.28 -20.00
N PRO A 14 -23.87 -17.86 -20.28
CA PRO A 14 -23.25 -18.81 -19.34
C PRO A 14 -22.87 -18.17 -18.01
N CYS A 15 -22.31 -16.95 -17.99
CA CYS A 15 -21.97 -16.26 -16.73
C CYS A 15 -23.23 -15.97 -15.90
N TYR A 16 -24.31 -15.54 -16.56
CA TYR A 16 -25.61 -15.30 -15.92
C TYR A 16 -26.21 -16.60 -15.38
N ALA A 17 -26.28 -17.64 -16.21
CA ALA A 17 -26.82 -18.95 -15.82
C ALA A 17 -25.99 -19.60 -14.70
N TYR A 18 -24.67 -19.46 -14.74
CA TYR A 18 -23.78 -19.96 -13.70
C TYR A 18 -24.07 -19.33 -12.33
N SER A 19 -24.24 -18.00 -12.25
CA SER A 19 -24.64 -17.33 -11.00
C SER A 19 -25.96 -17.89 -10.47
N TRP A 20 -26.95 -18.10 -11.34
CA TRP A 20 -28.24 -18.69 -10.97
C TRP A 20 -28.13 -20.12 -10.46
N PHE A 21 -27.45 -20.99 -11.21
CA PHE A 21 -27.29 -22.38 -10.82
C PHE A 21 -26.50 -22.51 -9.53
N ARG A 22 -25.41 -21.74 -9.36
CA ARG A 22 -24.63 -21.74 -8.12
C ARG A 22 -25.49 -21.41 -6.91
N ILE A 23 -26.27 -20.33 -6.97
CA ILE A 23 -27.15 -19.91 -5.86
C ILE A 23 -28.22 -20.97 -5.57
N ILE A 24 -28.81 -21.56 -6.61
CA ILE A 24 -29.81 -22.63 -6.46
C ILE A 24 -29.20 -23.87 -5.80
N PHE A 25 -28.00 -24.29 -6.20
CA PHE A 25 -27.31 -25.44 -5.61
C PHE A 25 -26.85 -25.17 -4.17
N GLU A 26 -26.40 -23.96 -3.88
CA GLU A 26 -25.84 -23.58 -2.58
C GLU A 26 -26.92 -23.29 -1.52
N TYR A 27 -28.05 -22.69 -1.92
CA TYR A 27 -29.09 -22.20 -0.98
C TYR A 27 -30.48 -22.84 -1.20
N GLY A 28 -30.70 -23.56 -2.30
CA GLY A 28 -31.99 -24.17 -2.64
C GLY A 28 -33.06 -23.17 -3.11
N PHE A 29 -34.26 -23.68 -3.42
CA PHE A 29 -35.42 -22.88 -3.84
C PHE A 29 -36.32 -22.42 -2.69
N THR A 30 -36.02 -22.81 -1.45
CA THR A 30 -36.92 -22.69 -0.30
C THR A 30 -36.67 -21.48 0.58
N GLN A 31 -35.62 -20.69 0.28
CA GLN A 31 -35.26 -19.50 1.05
C GLN A 31 -36.33 -18.42 0.90
N LYS A 32 -36.80 -17.89 2.03
CA LYS A 32 -37.78 -16.79 2.07
C LYS A 32 -37.26 -15.63 2.89
N ALA A 33 -37.57 -14.42 2.45
CA ALA A 33 -37.38 -13.18 3.19
C ALA A 33 -38.69 -12.79 3.88
N ARG A 34 -38.62 -12.38 5.15
CA ARG A 34 -39.70 -11.67 5.83
C ARG A 34 -39.54 -10.18 5.56
N ILE A 35 -40.61 -9.51 5.14
CA ILE A 35 -40.58 -8.09 4.79
C ILE A 35 -41.59 -7.34 5.65
N GLN A 36 -41.12 -6.29 6.32
CA GLN A 36 -41.95 -5.40 7.13
C GLN A 36 -41.60 -3.93 6.84
N VAL A 37 -42.56 -3.03 7.07
CA VAL A 37 -42.32 -1.59 7.00
C VAL A 37 -42.15 -1.06 8.43
N GLU A 38 -41.00 -0.45 8.69
CA GLU A 38 -40.67 0.21 9.95
C GLU A 38 -41.43 1.54 10.09
N GLU A 39 -41.53 2.05 11.32
CA GLU A 39 -42.22 3.31 11.62
C GLU A 39 -41.67 4.52 10.85
N ASN A 40 -40.39 4.48 10.46
CA ASN A 40 -39.74 5.50 9.63
C ASN A 40 -39.95 5.30 8.11
N GLY A 41 -40.79 4.35 7.71
CA GLY A 41 -41.04 4.01 6.31
C GLY A 41 -39.92 3.21 5.65
N PHE A 42 -38.93 2.70 6.39
CA PHE A 42 -37.95 1.78 5.83
C PHE A 42 -38.57 0.39 5.64
N THR A 43 -38.28 -0.22 4.49
CA THR A 43 -38.55 -1.64 4.30
C THR A 43 -37.43 -2.44 4.98
N ARG A 44 -37.77 -3.13 6.07
CA ARG A 44 -36.88 -4.08 6.73
C ARG A 44 -37.07 -5.45 6.11
N ILE A 45 -35.97 -6.01 5.62
CA ILE A 45 -35.92 -7.35 5.04
C ILE A 45 -35.10 -8.24 5.96
N VAL A 46 -35.68 -9.34 6.40
CA VAL A 46 -35.03 -10.32 7.27
C VAL A 46 -34.93 -11.66 6.56
N VAL A 47 -33.71 -12.19 6.46
CA VAL A 47 -33.44 -13.45 5.78
C VAL A 47 -32.61 -14.36 6.68
N PRO A 48 -33.09 -15.57 7.03
CA PRO A 48 -32.28 -16.53 7.78
C PRO A 48 -31.00 -16.89 7.02
N ALA A 49 -29.85 -16.86 7.67
CA ALA A 49 -28.56 -17.14 7.04
C ALA A 49 -27.86 -18.35 7.65
N LYS A 50 -27.22 -19.11 6.75
CA LYS A 50 -26.42 -20.31 7.09
C LYS A 50 -24.91 -20.06 7.01
N PHE A 51 -24.50 -18.82 6.74
CA PHE A 51 -23.11 -18.41 6.65
C PHE A 51 -22.84 -17.27 7.63
N LYS A 52 -21.56 -17.05 7.95
CA LYS A 52 -21.12 -15.94 8.79
C LYS A 52 -20.78 -14.72 7.92
N TRP A 53 -21.00 -13.53 8.45
CA TRP A 53 -20.66 -12.26 7.79
C TRP A 53 -20.12 -11.24 8.80
N THR A 54 -19.65 -10.11 8.28
CA THR A 54 -19.00 -9.05 9.04
C THR A 54 -19.60 -7.68 8.68
N PRO A 55 -19.46 -6.66 9.55
CA PRO A 55 -20.01 -5.33 9.30
C PRO A 55 -19.56 -4.76 7.94
N GLY A 56 -20.48 -4.13 7.22
CA GLY A 56 -20.23 -3.51 5.93
C GLY A 56 -20.19 -4.46 4.72
N GLN A 57 -20.41 -5.77 4.91
CA GLN A 57 -20.62 -6.68 3.80
C GLN A 57 -21.98 -6.47 3.13
N HIS A 58 -22.07 -6.76 1.84
CA HIS A 58 -23.31 -6.66 1.07
C HIS A 58 -23.66 -7.98 0.39
N CYS A 59 -24.95 -8.16 0.14
CA CYS A 59 -25.51 -9.27 -0.62
C CYS A 59 -26.32 -8.71 -1.79
N PHE A 60 -26.35 -9.46 -2.87
CA PHE A 60 -27.29 -9.24 -3.96
C PHE A 60 -28.55 -10.08 -3.70
N LEU A 61 -29.69 -9.41 -3.55
CA LEU A 61 -30.98 -10.08 -3.38
C LEU A 61 -31.75 -10.10 -4.70
N ARG A 62 -32.37 -11.25 -5.00
CA ARG A 62 -33.31 -11.40 -6.13
C ARG A 62 -34.66 -11.90 -5.61
N PHE A 63 -35.73 -11.20 -5.95
CA PHE A 63 -37.09 -11.55 -5.58
C PHE A 63 -37.84 -12.06 -6.79
N THR A 64 -38.27 -13.33 -6.77
CA THR A 64 -38.87 -14.00 -7.93
C THR A 64 -40.38 -13.75 -8.06
N SER A 65 -41.02 -13.22 -7.02
CA SER A 65 -42.49 -13.04 -6.95
C SER A 65 -43.02 -11.73 -7.54
N PHE A 66 -42.17 -10.81 -7.99
CA PHE A 66 -42.57 -9.46 -8.45
C PHE A 66 -42.52 -9.29 -9.99
N GLY A 67 -42.63 -10.39 -10.73
CA GLY A 67 -42.61 -10.42 -12.20
C GLY A 67 -41.24 -10.71 -12.82
N LEU A 68 -41.22 -10.90 -14.14
CA LEU A 68 -40.04 -11.39 -14.87
C LEU A 68 -38.84 -10.44 -14.81
N SER A 69 -39.06 -9.12 -14.89
CA SER A 69 -37.97 -8.14 -14.87
C SER A 69 -37.26 -8.07 -13.50
N PRO A 70 -37.96 -7.97 -12.35
CA PRO A 70 -37.32 -8.05 -11.04
C PRO A 70 -36.70 -9.41 -10.72
N ALA A 71 -37.29 -10.50 -11.22
CA ALA A 71 -36.71 -11.84 -11.07
C ALA A 71 -35.35 -11.96 -11.76
N LEU A 72 -35.13 -11.23 -12.86
CA LEU A 72 -33.88 -11.24 -13.63
C LEU A 72 -32.83 -10.23 -13.14
N SER A 73 -33.19 -9.29 -12.26
CA SER A 73 -32.30 -8.25 -11.71
C SER A 73 -31.87 -8.54 -10.27
N SER A 74 -30.57 -8.47 -10.00
CA SER A 74 -30.02 -8.51 -8.64
C SER A 74 -29.84 -7.10 -8.07
N HIS A 75 -30.31 -6.89 -6.84
CA HIS A 75 -30.16 -5.62 -6.14
C HIS A 75 -29.14 -5.75 -4.99
N PRO A 76 -28.07 -4.92 -4.97
CA PRO A 76 -27.11 -4.93 -3.87
C PRO A 76 -27.70 -4.26 -2.63
N PHE A 77 -27.61 -4.94 -1.49
CA PHE A 77 -28.01 -4.42 -0.18
C PHE A 77 -26.94 -4.71 0.86
N THR A 78 -26.64 -3.73 1.70
CA THR A 78 -25.64 -3.87 2.75
C THR A 78 -26.27 -4.45 4.01
N ILE A 79 -25.62 -5.44 4.60
CA ILE A 79 -26.10 -6.14 5.78
C ILE A 79 -26.01 -5.20 6.99
N CYS A 80 -27.13 -5.02 7.68
CA CYS A 80 -27.30 -4.09 8.81
C CYS A 80 -27.45 -4.83 10.16
N SER A 81 -26.92 -6.06 10.25
CA SER A 81 -27.01 -6.95 11.41
C SER A 81 -25.69 -7.66 11.64
N SER A 82 -25.49 -8.23 12.83
CA SER A 82 -24.39 -9.15 13.12
C SER A 82 -24.88 -10.59 13.25
N PRO A 83 -24.06 -11.61 12.97
CA PRO A 83 -24.40 -13.00 13.26
C PRO A 83 -24.78 -13.22 14.73
N SER A 84 -25.61 -14.22 15.00
CA SER A 84 -25.91 -14.64 16.38
C SER A 84 -24.65 -15.13 17.09
N ILE A 85 -24.54 -14.86 18.39
CA ILE A 85 -23.49 -15.43 19.26
C ILE A 85 -23.95 -16.78 19.80
N ASP A 86 -25.25 -16.90 20.08
CA ASP A 86 -25.84 -18.12 20.58
C ASP A 86 -25.94 -19.15 19.45
N PRO A 87 -25.28 -20.32 19.59
CA PRO A 87 -25.33 -21.38 18.58
C PRO A 87 -26.73 -21.96 18.38
N ASP A 88 -27.64 -21.84 19.35
CA ASP A 88 -29.01 -22.34 19.25
C ASP A 88 -29.95 -21.34 18.56
N THR A 89 -29.52 -20.08 18.39
CA THR A 89 -30.29 -19.04 17.72
C THR A 89 -29.80 -18.85 16.27
N PRO A 90 -30.65 -19.07 15.25
CA PRO A 90 -30.25 -18.90 13.86
C PRO A 90 -29.89 -17.44 13.55
N SER A 91 -28.81 -17.24 12.80
CA SER A 91 -28.37 -15.91 12.39
C SER A 91 -29.29 -15.34 11.31
N GLU A 92 -29.66 -14.06 11.43
CA GLU A 92 -30.55 -13.41 10.47
C GLU A 92 -29.85 -12.22 9.80
N LEU A 93 -29.88 -12.19 8.46
CA LEU A 93 -29.48 -11.02 7.67
C LEU A 93 -30.62 -10.01 7.72
N VAL A 94 -30.34 -8.84 8.27
CA VAL A 94 -31.26 -7.70 8.27
C VAL A 94 -30.77 -6.63 7.30
N PHE A 95 -31.66 -6.17 6.43
CA PHE A 95 -31.43 -5.05 5.52
C PHE A 95 -32.48 -3.97 5.74
N TYR A 96 -32.07 -2.71 5.79
CA TYR A 96 -32.98 -1.56 5.83
C TYR A 96 -32.90 -0.80 4.52
N ILE A 97 -34.04 -0.67 3.85
CA ILE A 97 -34.11 -0.06 2.53
C ILE A 97 -35.06 1.12 2.57
N ARG A 98 -34.55 2.29 2.21
CA ARG A 98 -35.40 3.44 1.89
C ARG A 98 -35.95 3.25 0.48
N HIS A 99 -37.27 3.19 0.35
CA HIS A 99 -37.90 3.01 -0.96
C HIS A 99 -37.60 4.21 -1.88
N GLN A 100 -37.35 3.91 -3.15
CA GLN A 100 -37.13 4.86 -4.23
C GLN A 100 -38.00 4.42 -5.41
N LYS A 101 -37.90 5.07 -6.57
CA LYS A 101 -38.63 4.64 -7.79
C LYS A 101 -38.28 3.18 -8.18
N GLY A 102 -39.19 2.52 -8.91
CA GLY A 102 -38.94 1.19 -9.46
C GLY A 102 -39.21 0.06 -8.46
N PHE A 103 -38.28 -0.91 -8.36
CA PHE A 103 -38.49 -2.14 -7.59
C PHE A 103 -38.69 -1.89 -6.09
N THR A 104 -37.87 -1.03 -5.47
CA THR A 104 -37.97 -0.78 -4.02
C THR A 104 -39.29 -0.11 -3.62
N SER A 105 -39.88 0.74 -4.47
CA SER A 105 -41.25 1.25 -4.27
C SER A 105 -42.31 0.17 -4.41
N LYS A 106 -42.17 -0.77 -5.35
CA LYS A 106 -43.11 -1.91 -5.46
C LYS A 106 -43.04 -2.81 -4.23
N LEU A 107 -41.82 -3.10 -3.77
CA LEU A 107 -41.58 -3.91 -2.57
C LEU A 107 -42.19 -3.25 -1.33
N TYR A 108 -42.03 -1.94 -1.20
CA TYR A 108 -42.62 -1.15 -0.11
C TYR A 108 -44.15 -1.17 -0.13
N GLN A 109 -44.78 -0.90 -1.27
CA GLN A 109 -46.25 -0.93 -1.39
C GLN A 109 -46.81 -2.31 -1.08
N HIS A 110 -46.15 -3.37 -1.58
CA HIS A 110 -46.56 -4.74 -1.30
C HIS A 110 -46.47 -5.10 0.19
N ALA A 111 -45.44 -4.62 0.89
CA ALA A 111 -45.28 -4.81 2.32
C ALA A 111 -46.29 -4.00 3.15
N LEU A 112 -46.76 -2.84 2.65
CA LEU A 112 -47.86 -2.09 3.27
C LEU A 112 -49.21 -2.82 3.13
N GLU A 113 -49.47 -3.38 1.95
CA GLU A 113 -50.70 -4.13 1.67
C GLU A 113 -50.75 -5.47 2.42
N ASN A 114 -49.58 -6.07 2.71
CA ASN A 114 -49.45 -7.39 3.34
C ASN A 114 -48.41 -7.35 4.47
N PRO A 115 -48.83 -6.98 5.70
CA PRO A 115 -47.94 -6.99 6.86
C PRO A 115 -47.37 -8.39 7.13
N ASP A 116 -46.08 -8.46 7.52
CA ASP A 116 -45.36 -9.69 7.85
C ASP A 116 -45.31 -10.77 6.74
N ILE A 117 -45.34 -10.33 5.48
CA ILE A 117 -45.29 -11.23 4.34
C ILE A 117 -43.93 -11.95 4.21
N SER A 118 -44.00 -13.22 3.82
CA SER A 118 -42.83 -14.04 3.50
C SER A 118 -42.75 -14.29 2.00
N VAL A 119 -41.72 -13.74 1.35
CA VAL A 119 -41.52 -13.84 -0.10
C VAL A 119 -40.28 -14.67 -0.44
N PRO A 120 -40.31 -15.52 -1.48
CA PRO A 120 -39.12 -16.19 -2.00
C PRO A 120 -38.02 -15.20 -2.37
N VAL A 121 -36.80 -15.48 -1.90
CA VAL A 121 -35.62 -14.65 -2.17
C VAL A 121 -34.41 -15.53 -2.48
N GLN A 122 -33.59 -15.09 -3.41
CA GLN A 122 -32.25 -15.64 -3.63
C GLN A 122 -31.21 -14.65 -3.13
N ILE A 123 -30.16 -15.18 -2.48
CA ILE A 123 -29.09 -14.40 -1.89
C ILE A 123 -27.79 -14.78 -2.58
N ASP A 124 -27.05 -13.76 -3.03
CA ASP A 124 -25.70 -13.92 -3.58
C ASP A 124 -24.74 -13.02 -2.79
N GLY A 125 -23.81 -13.63 -2.06
CA GLY A 125 -22.89 -12.97 -1.13
C GLY A 125 -22.52 -13.87 0.06
N PRO A 126 -21.86 -13.33 1.10
CA PRO A 126 -21.57 -11.91 1.33
C PRO A 126 -20.30 -11.45 0.59
N TYR A 127 -20.29 -10.20 0.12
CA TYR A 127 -19.17 -9.57 -0.59
C TYR A 127 -18.67 -8.31 0.13
N GLY A 128 -17.40 -7.97 -0.10
CA GLY A 128 -16.75 -6.81 0.49
C GLY A 128 -16.62 -6.92 2.01
N GLY A 129 -16.77 -5.78 2.70
CA GLY A 129 -16.73 -5.69 4.17
C GLY A 129 -15.87 -4.55 4.68
N ALA A 130 -16.13 -4.12 5.92
CA ALA A 130 -15.21 -3.25 6.64
C ALA A 130 -13.94 -4.02 7.02
N ASN A 131 -12.79 -3.34 7.05
CA ASN A 131 -11.54 -3.96 7.46
C ASN A 131 -11.57 -4.25 8.98
N LEU A 132 -11.81 -5.52 9.33
CA LEU A 132 -11.91 -5.96 10.72
C LEU A 132 -10.59 -5.93 11.47
N GLN A 133 -9.46 -6.02 10.77
CA GLN A 133 -8.15 -5.88 11.40
C GLN A 133 -8.00 -4.45 11.92
N LYS A 134 -8.30 -3.45 11.09
CA LYS A 134 -8.34 -2.04 11.53
C LYS A 134 -9.36 -1.79 12.62
N PHE A 135 -10.51 -2.46 12.59
CA PHE A 135 -11.49 -2.34 13.67
C PHE A 135 -10.92 -2.83 15.02
N ARG A 136 -10.14 -3.91 15.05
CA ARG A 136 -9.57 -4.47 16.28
C ARG A 136 -8.32 -3.73 16.76
N ASP A 137 -7.46 -3.35 15.82
CA ASP A 137 -6.18 -2.70 16.11
C ASP A 137 -6.33 -1.21 16.49
N SER A 138 -7.55 -0.67 16.44
CA SER A 138 -7.85 0.71 16.82
C SER A 138 -8.26 0.80 18.28
N ASP A 139 -7.60 1.63 19.08
CA ASP A 139 -8.02 1.95 20.45
C ASP A 139 -9.37 2.69 20.46
N HIS A 140 -9.60 3.57 19.48
CA HIS A 140 -10.83 4.34 19.35
C HIS A 140 -11.46 4.15 17.98
N LEU A 141 -12.80 4.12 17.93
CA LEU A 141 -13.55 4.01 16.70
C LEU A 141 -14.39 5.26 16.45
N LEU A 142 -14.32 5.79 15.23
CA LEU A 142 -15.21 6.84 14.72
C LEU A 142 -16.01 6.30 13.53
N VAL A 143 -17.31 6.09 13.73
CA VAL A 143 -18.23 5.55 12.71
C VAL A 143 -19.19 6.64 12.26
N ILE A 144 -19.09 7.05 11.00
CA ILE A 144 -19.83 8.17 10.42
C ILE A 144 -20.80 7.64 9.36
N ALA A 145 -22.10 7.97 9.45
CA ALA A 145 -23.03 7.70 8.37
C ALA A 145 -23.95 8.87 8.00
N GLY A 146 -24.42 8.86 6.75
CA GLY A 146 -25.39 9.82 6.23
C GLY A 146 -26.64 9.17 5.62
N GLY A 147 -27.80 9.77 5.83
CA GLY A 147 -29.06 9.37 5.17
C GLY A 147 -29.47 7.93 5.49
N SER A 148 -29.64 7.08 4.47
CA SER A 148 -30.01 5.66 4.64
C SER A 148 -28.89 4.79 5.23
N GLY A 149 -27.70 5.35 5.46
CA GLY A 149 -26.59 4.68 6.16
C GLY A 149 -26.81 4.45 7.66
N ALA A 150 -27.92 4.92 8.24
CA ALA A 150 -28.23 4.71 9.66
C ALA A 150 -28.24 3.22 10.06
N GLY A 151 -28.81 2.34 9.23
CA GLY A 151 -28.81 0.90 9.48
C GLY A 151 -27.41 0.26 9.40
N TRP A 152 -26.50 0.84 8.60
CA TRP A 152 -25.14 0.35 8.43
C TRP A 152 -24.28 0.49 9.69
N ILE A 153 -24.61 1.45 10.57
CA ILE A 153 -23.93 1.68 11.85
C ILE A 153 -24.22 0.56 12.87
N LEU A 154 -25.45 0.04 12.89
CA LEU A 154 -25.94 -0.91 13.90
C LEU A 154 -24.99 -2.10 14.16
N PRO A 155 -24.45 -2.81 13.14
CA PRO A 155 -23.54 -3.92 13.38
C PRO A 155 -22.19 -3.51 13.98
N PHE A 156 -21.75 -2.24 13.83
CA PHE A 156 -20.54 -1.73 14.50
C PHE A 156 -20.81 -1.50 16.00
N VAL A 157 -21.95 -0.89 16.33
CA VAL A 157 -22.39 -0.67 17.73
C VAL A 157 -22.57 -2.00 18.44
N GLU A 158 -23.31 -2.91 17.83
CA GLU A 158 -23.55 -4.23 18.39
C GLU A 158 -22.25 -5.00 18.61
N ARG A 159 -21.33 -4.99 17.63
CA ARG A 159 -20.05 -5.70 17.76
C ARG A 159 -19.17 -5.11 18.87
N PHE A 160 -19.08 -3.79 18.96
CA PHE A 160 -18.35 -3.10 20.03
C PHE A 160 -18.93 -3.44 21.41
N ALA A 161 -20.25 -3.34 21.57
CA ALA A 161 -20.93 -3.63 22.82
C ALA A 161 -20.77 -5.09 23.26
N ARG A 162 -20.81 -6.04 22.31
CA ARG A 162 -20.56 -7.46 22.56
C ARG A 162 -19.12 -7.73 23.01
N ALA A 163 -18.13 -7.08 22.39
CA ALA A 163 -16.71 -7.25 22.77
C ALA A 163 -16.47 -6.81 24.24
N GLY A 164 -17.02 -5.66 24.64
CA GLY A 164 -16.90 -5.16 26.01
C GLY A 164 -17.65 -5.97 27.07
N LEU A 165 -18.61 -6.83 26.68
CA LEU A 165 -19.25 -7.80 27.58
C LEU A 165 -18.37 -9.03 27.80
N ILE A 166 -17.71 -9.52 26.74
CA ILE A 166 -16.78 -10.66 26.84
C ILE A 166 -15.62 -10.29 27.76
N GLU A 167 -15.01 -9.12 27.57
CA GLU A 167 -13.93 -8.65 28.46
C GLU A 167 -14.37 -8.50 29.92
N ARG A 168 -15.58 -7.97 30.19
CA ARG A 168 -16.11 -7.85 31.56
C ARG A 168 -16.39 -9.21 32.21
N ASN A 169 -16.86 -10.18 31.45
CA ASN A 169 -17.17 -11.51 31.97
C ASN A 169 -15.92 -12.37 32.22
N TYR A 170 -14.84 -12.18 31.44
CA TYR A 170 -13.59 -12.94 31.58
C TYR A 170 -12.49 -12.21 32.38
N GLY A 171 -12.57 -10.88 32.55
CA GLY A 171 -11.57 -10.08 33.27
C GLY A 171 -11.67 -10.12 34.80
N HIS A 172 -12.64 -10.86 35.37
CA HIS A 172 -12.87 -10.89 36.81
C HIS A 172 -12.28 -12.11 37.54
N GLU A 173 -11.67 -13.06 36.82
CA GLU A 173 -10.89 -14.15 37.42
C GLU A 173 -9.42 -13.74 37.56
N ASN A 174 -9.06 -13.25 38.75
CA ASN A 174 -7.68 -13.01 39.14
C ASN A 174 -6.86 -14.31 39.10
N HIS A 175 -6.10 -14.54 38.03
CA HIS A 175 -4.95 -15.43 38.07
C HIS A 175 -3.66 -14.62 37.95
N GLY A 176 -2.85 -14.66 39.00
CA GLY A 176 -1.48 -14.17 39.02
C GLY A 176 -0.58 -14.96 38.06
N PRO A 177 0.72 -14.60 37.93
CA PRO A 177 1.58 -15.08 36.87
C PRO A 177 2.09 -16.49 37.19
N GLU A 178 1.25 -17.50 36.99
CA GLU A 178 1.66 -18.89 36.80
C GLU A 178 0.94 -19.43 35.57
N GLU A 179 1.68 -20.16 34.74
CA GLU A 179 1.25 -20.73 33.45
C GLU A 179 -0.08 -21.49 33.59
N ALA A 180 -1.17 -20.88 33.13
CA ALA A 180 -2.47 -21.53 33.08
C ALA A 180 -2.51 -22.50 31.88
N HIS A 181 -2.39 -23.79 32.16
CA HIS A 181 -2.83 -24.85 31.26
C HIS A 181 -4.32 -24.69 30.97
N ILE A 182 -4.66 -24.41 29.71
CA ILE A 182 -6.05 -24.33 29.23
C ILE A 182 -6.57 -25.76 29.02
N ASP A 183 -7.57 -26.16 29.81
CA ASP A 183 -8.34 -27.40 29.59
C ASP A 183 -9.26 -27.22 28.36
N THR A 184 -8.99 -27.98 27.30
CA THR A 184 -9.52 -27.78 25.95
C THR A 184 -10.92 -28.37 25.68
N GLU A 185 -11.65 -28.83 26.71
CA GLU A 185 -12.89 -29.59 26.50
C GLU A 185 -14.21 -28.80 26.67
N LYS A 186 -14.21 -27.52 27.07
CA LYS A 186 -15.47 -26.76 27.32
C LYS A 186 -15.62 -25.40 26.62
N ALA A 187 -14.69 -25.00 25.76
CA ALA A 187 -14.83 -23.79 24.93
C ALA A 187 -15.15 -24.15 23.47
N PRO A 188 -16.06 -23.44 22.78
CA PRO A 188 -16.32 -23.69 21.36
C PRO A 188 -15.03 -23.49 20.53
N ALA A 189 -14.68 -24.50 19.74
CA ALA A 189 -13.40 -24.66 19.03
C ALA A 189 -13.05 -23.61 17.93
N THR A 190 -13.63 -22.41 17.96
CA THR A 190 -13.30 -21.33 17.00
C THR A 190 -12.82 -20.03 17.65
N GLU A 191 -12.83 -19.90 18.97
CA GLU A 191 -12.19 -18.77 19.67
C GLU A 191 -10.79 -19.12 20.21
N VAL A 192 -10.44 -20.41 20.28
CA VAL A 192 -9.13 -20.88 20.76
C VAL A 192 -7.99 -20.60 19.77
N HIS A 193 -8.29 -20.38 18.48
CA HIS A 193 -7.28 -19.97 17.48
C HIS A 193 -7.05 -18.44 17.40
N ALA A 194 -7.72 -17.65 18.26
CA ALA A 194 -7.56 -16.20 18.35
C ALA A 194 -6.99 -15.74 19.71
N ALA A 195 -6.35 -16.63 20.46
CA ALA A 195 -5.75 -16.36 21.77
C ALA A 195 -4.32 -15.76 21.66
N GLY A 196 -4.16 -14.73 20.84
CA GLY A 196 -3.06 -13.78 20.94
C GLY A 196 -3.66 -12.43 21.26
N SER A 197 -3.51 -11.96 22.52
CA SER A 197 -3.87 -10.60 22.99
C SER A 197 -5.09 -9.98 22.29
N ILE A 198 -6.31 -10.28 22.76
CA ILE A 198 -7.52 -9.61 22.25
C ILE A 198 -7.49 -8.15 22.70
N LEU A 199 -6.93 -7.27 21.87
CA LEU A 199 -7.17 -5.83 21.98
C LEU A 199 -8.55 -5.56 21.38
N SER A 200 -9.50 -5.14 22.20
CA SER A 200 -10.75 -4.57 21.74
C SER A 200 -10.71 -3.04 21.85
N PRO A 201 -11.42 -2.31 20.97
CA PRO A 201 -11.45 -0.86 21.05
C PRO A 201 -12.01 -0.37 22.38
N LYS A 202 -11.36 0.64 22.96
CA LYS A 202 -11.72 1.26 24.24
C LYS A 202 -12.97 2.11 24.15
N SER A 203 -13.18 2.80 23.01
CA SER A 203 -14.35 3.66 22.80
C SER A 203 -14.89 3.62 21.37
N LEU A 204 -16.19 3.91 21.24
CA LEU A 204 -16.89 4.04 19.98
C LEU A 204 -17.66 5.37 19.93
N HIS A 205 -17.28 6.23 19.00
CA HIS A 205 -17.99 7.45 18.66
C HIS A 205 -18.75 7.26 17.33
N VAL A 206 -20.07 7.44 17.38
CA VAL A 206 -20.98 7.30 16.25
C VAL A 206 -21.52 8.66 15.85
N ILE A 207 -21.47 8.98 14.55
CA ILE A 207 -22.03 10.20 13.98
C ILE A 207 -23.05 9.83 12.91
N LEU A 208 -24.31 10.26 13.08
CA LEU A 208 -25.35 10.15 12.06
C LEU A 208 -25.74 11.55 11.57
N ALA A 209 -25.64 11.80 10.27
CA ALA A 209 -26.21 13.00 9.64
C ALA A 209 -27.51 12.64 8.89
N THR A 210 -28.63 13.21 9.30
CA THR A 210 -29.94 12.93 8.69
C THR A 210 -30.72 14.21 8.39
N ARG A 211 -31.58 14.13 7.37
CA ARG A 211 -32.56 15.16 7.01
C ARG A 211 -33.98 14.82 7.44
N ASP A 212 -34.18 13.62 7.96
CA ASP A 212 -35.46 13.01 8.20
C ASP A 212 -35.61 12.65 9.68
N SER A 213 -36.61 13.27 10.32
CA SER A 213 -36.92 13.10 11.75
C SER A 213 -37.36 11.69 12.08
N SER A 214 -38.02 11.01 11.14
CA SER A 214 -38.47 9.63 11.36
C SER A 214 -37.28 8.67 11.40
N SER A 215 -36.31 8.82 10.48
CA SER A 215 -35.03 8.10 10.51
C SER A 215 -34.22 8.38 11.78
N ARG A 216 -34.23 9.62 12.30
CA ARG A 216 -33.60 9.99 13.58
C ARG A 216 -34.17 9.16 14.74
N LYS A 217 -35.50 9.21 14.93
CA LYS A 217 -36.19 8.50 16.04
C LYS A 217 -35.97 6.99 15.96
N TRP A 218 -36.13 6.42 14.77
CA TRP A 218 -35.91 4.99 14.53
C TRP A 218 -34.48 4.56 14.84
N PHE A 219 -33.48 5.33 14.39
CA PHE A 219 -32.08 5.01 14.63
C PHE A 219 -31.74 5.01 16.13
N LEU A 220 -32.17 6.04 16.85
CA LEU A 220 -31.90 6.17 18.28
C LEU A 220 -32.63 5.08 19.09
N SER A 221 -33.88 4.76 18.73
CA SER A 221 -34.59 3.60 19.30
C SER A 221 -33.86 2.29 19.04
N SER A 222 -33.36 2.07 17.81
CA SER A 222 -32.59 0.87 17.46
C SER A 222 -31.28 0.75 18.22
N VAL A 223 -30.55 1.86 18.39
CA VAL A 223 -29.31 1.90 19.18
C VAL A 223 -29.59 1.67 20.66
N SER A 224 -30.63 2.29 21.22
CA SER A 224 -31.04 2.06 22.61
C SER A 224 -31.41 0.59 22.85
N GLY A 225 -32.18 -0.03 21.94
CA GLY A 225 -32.49 -1.46 22.02
C GLY A 225 -31.26 -2.36 21.97
N LEU A 226 -30.25 -2.02 21.15
CA LEU A 226 -28.97 -2.73 21.12
C LEU A 226 -28.17 -2.56 22.43
N LEU A 227 -28.14 -1.35 23.00
CA LEU A 227 -27.42 -1.07 24.26
C LEU A 227 -28.16 -1.64 25.48
N ALA A 228 -29.49 -1.74 25.44
CA ALA A 228 -30.27 -2.44 26.46
C ALA A 228 -29.97 -3.95 26.43
N LYS A 229 -29.83 -4.53 25.23
CA LYS A 229 -29.45 -5.94 25.05
C LYS A 229 -27.98 -6.20 25.40
N TYR A 230 -27.10 -5.27 25.05
CA TYR A 230 -25.67 -5.35 25.28
C TYR A 230 -25.15 -4.05 25.93
N PRO A 231 -25.20 -3.94 27.28
CA PRO A 231 -24.84 -2.71 27.98
C PRO A 231 -23.39 -2.28 27.75
N SER A 232 -23.15 -1.04 27.32
CA SER A 232 -21.82 -0.46 27.14
C SER A 232 -21.79 1.02 27.53
N SER A 233 -20.80 1.43 28.32
CA SER A 233 -20.60 2.81 28.79
C SER A 233 -19.75 3.66 27.85
N ASN A 234 -19.05 3.04 26.90
CA ASN A 234 -18.04 3.71 26.06
C ASN A 234 -18.53 3.96 24.64
N VAL A 235 -19.85 3.97 24.44
CA VAL A 235 -20.50 4.33 23.18
C VAL A 235 -21.03 5.75 23.29
N ARG A 236 -20.60 6.62 22.39
CA ARG A 236 -21.08 8.00 22.27
C ARG A 236 -21.77 8.19 20.93
N VAL A 237 -22.98 8.74 20.93
CA VAL A 237 -23.76 8.99 19.71
C VAL A 237 -23.94 10.49 19.48
N GLN A 238 -23.70 10.96 18.26
CA GLN A 238 -24.02 12.32 17.82
C GLN A 238 -24.93 12.27 16.61
N VAL A 239 -26.06 12.97 16.68
CA VAL A 239 -27.00 13.07 15.55
C VAL A 239 -27.04 14.51 15.05
N TYR A 240 -26.61 14.71 13.81
CA TYR A 240 -26.67 15.99 13.12
C TYR A 240 -27.94 16.07 12.27
N LEU A 241 -28.82 17.00 12.63
CA LEU A 241 -30.09 17.25 11.95
C LEU A 241 -29.90 18.37 10.92
N THR A 242 -30.30 18.09 9.67
CA THR A 242 -30.21 19.05 8.57
C THR A 242 -31.54 19.20 7.87
N GLY A 243 -31.86 20.37 7.32
CA GLY A 243 -33.08 20.55 6.53
C GLY A 243 -34.36 20.39 7.36
N GLU A 244 -35.29 19.52 6.93
CA GLU A 244 -36.61 19.35 7.57
C GLU A 244 -36.52 18.82 9.01
N ALA A 245 -35.61 17.87 9.28
CA ALA A 245 -35.41 17.36 10.63
C ALA A 245 -34.91 18.39 11.64
N ALA A 246 -34.21 19.43 11.18
CA ALA A 246 -33.78 20.54 12.04
C ALA A 246 -34.98 21.43 12.43
N LYS A 247 -35.98 21.58 11.56
CA LYS A 247 -37.17 22.41 11.80
C LYS A 247 -38.17 21.79 12.77
N GLU A 248 -38.20 20.46 12.87
CA GLU A 248 -39.10 19.72 13.75
C GLU A 248 -38.50 19.45 15.14
N ALA A 249 -37.17 19.53 15.27
CA ALA A 249 -36.50 19.42 16.54
C ALA A 249 -36.52 20.81 17.18
N ASP A 250 -37.23 20.95 18.30
CA ASP A 250 -37.34 22.18 19.11
C ASP A 250 -36.00 22.47 19.82
N LEU A 251 -34.93 22.63 19.02
CA LEU A 251 -33.55 22.84 19.46
C LEU A 251 -33.27 24.34 19.51
N PRO A 252 -32.57 24.85 20.55
CA PRO A 252 -32.24 26.27 20.64
C PRO A 252 -31.35 26.71 19.46
N GLU A 253 -31.65 27.89 18.89
CA GLU A 253 -30.95 28.47 17.73
C GLU A 253 -29.42 28.51 17.91
N ALA A 254 -28.74 28.12 16.83
CA ALA A 254 -27.29 27.98 16.67
C ALA A 254 -26.41 28.93 17.53
N ALA A 255 -25.88 28.41 18.63
CA ALA A 255 -24.66 28.92 19.23
C ALA A 255 -23.45 28.29 18.53
N GLU A 256 -22.48 29.13 18.14
CA GLU A 256 -21.18 28.70 17.62
C GLU A 256 -20.60 27.58 18.51
N ALA A 257 -20.39 26.42 17.89
CA ALA A 257 -19.99 25.20 18.58
C ALA A 257 -18.59 25.33 19.22
N GLN A 258 -18.56 25.71 20.51
CA GLN A 258 -17.47 25.33 21.41
C GLN A 258 -17.82 23.97 22.02
N LEU A 259 -17.06 22.93 21.64
CA LEU A 259 -17.14 21.61 22.26
C LEU A 259 -16.60 21.69 23.70
N SER A 260 -17.49 21.78 24.68
CA SER A 260 -17.13 21.50 26.07
C SER A 260 -17.30 20.00 26.38
N THR A 261 -16.26 19.43 26.98
CA THR A 261 -16.22 18.05 27.47
C THR A 261 -16.93 17.98 28.83
N SER A 262 -18.22 17.68 28.81
CA SER A 262 -18.99 17.26 29.98
C SER A 262 -19.52 15.85 29.74
N SER A 263 -19.41 14.97 30.75
CA SER A 263 -19.65 13.53 30.68
C SER A 263 -21.10 13.11 30.97
N SER A 264 -22.08 13.98 30.71
CA SER A 264 -23.49 13.69 31.04
C SER A 264 -24.44 14.39 30.07
N ASP A 265 -24.39 13.98 28.81
CA ASP A 265 -25.41 14.35 27.83
C ASP A 265 -26.10 13.08 27.34
N GLU A 266 -27.39 12.96 27.64
CA GLU A 266 -28.27 11.92 27.13
C GLU A 266 -29.25 12.53 26.12
N ILE A 267 -29.51 11.81 25.04
CA ILE A 267 -30.58 12.15 24.10
C ILE A 267 -31.87 11.48 24.60
N GLU A 268 -32.84 12.29 25.02
CA GLU A 268 -34.18 11.85 25.40
C GLU A 268 -35.12 11.93 24.19
N ILE A 269 -35.86 10.85 23.92
CA ILE A 269 -36.90 10.83 22.88
C ILE A 269 -38.19 10.26 23.44
N HIS A 270 -39.24 11.07 23.40
CA HIS A 270 -40.60 10.63 23.68
C HIS A 270 -41.16 9.90 22.46
N THR A 271 -41.26 8.58 22.55
CA THR A 271 -42.00 7.75 21.58
C THR A 271 -43.38 7.39 22.15
N LYS A 272 -44.33 6.98 21.31
CA LYS A 272 -45.67 6.54 21.76
C LYS A 272 -45.55 5.20 22.50
N GLY A 273 -45.06 5.23 23.74
CA GLY A 273 -45.01 4.06 24.60
C GLY A 273 -43.97 4.08 25.70
N HIS A 274 -42.72 4.52 25.45
CA HIS A 274 -41.60 4.53 26.42
C HIS A 274 -40.61 5.68 26.09
N ASP A 275 -39.94 6.20 27.11
CA ASP A 275 -38.83 7.17 26.94
C ASP A 275 -37.54 6.41 26.58
N VAL A 276 -36.88 6.87 25.51
CA VAL A 276 -35.65 6.26 24.99
C VAL A 276 -34.47 7.13 25.41
N HIS A 277 -33.51 6.54 26.12
CA HIS A 277 -32.26 7.17 26.51
C HIS A 277 -31.09 6.62 25.69
N VAL A 278 -30.33 7.51 25.05
CA VAL A 278 -29.10 7.16 24.30
C VAL A 278 -27.98 8.10 24.73
N PRO A 279 -26.78 7.60 25.09
CA PRO A 279 -25.65 8.45 25.46
C PRO A 279 -25.18 9.28 24.26
N GLY A 280 -25.35 10.60 24.29
CA GLY A 280 -25.11 11.41 23.10
C GLY A 280 -25.63 12.85 23.11
N LYS A 281 -25.46 13.51 21.96
CA LYS A 281 -26.01 14.85 21.68
C LYS A 281 -26.68 14.91 20.32
N GLU A 282 -27.68 15.78 20.21
CA GLU A 282 -28.24 16.19 18.93
C GLU A 282 -27.79 17.61 18.60
N LEU A 283 -27.46 17.82 17.33
CA LEU A 283 -26.82 19.05 16.86
C LEU A 283 -27.50 19.51 15.56
N GLU A 284 -27.67 20.81 15.41
CA GLU A 284 -28.21 21.39 14.18
C GLU A 284 -27.09 21.61 13.14
N GLY A 285 -27.43 21.42 11.86
CA GLY A 285 -26.55 21.74 10.74
C GLY A 285 -25.69 20.57 10.27
N ARG A 286 -24.89 20.83 9.22
CA ARG A 286 -24.04 19.80 8.61
C ARG A 286 -22.79 19.58 9.49
N PRO A 287 -22.39 18.33 9.79
CA PRO A 287 -21.21 18.09 10.59
C PRO A 287 -19.94 18.58 9.90
N GLN A 288 -19.10 19.29 10.65
CA GLN A 288 -17.76 19.69 10.20
C GLN A 288 -16.80 18.51 10.35
N LEU A 289 -16.96 17.49 9.48
CA LEU A 289 -16.26 16.21 9.61
C LEU A 289 -14.73 16.35 9.68
N ALA A 290 -14.13 17.31 8.98
CA ALA A 290 -12.69 17.53 9.04
C ALA A 290 -12.23 17.96 10.43
N SER A 291 -12.92 18.92 11.05
CA SER A 291 -12.63 19.41 12.39
C SER A 291 -12.82 18.31 13.43
N ILE A 292 -13.90 17.53 13.31
CA ILE A 292 -14.18 16.41 14.22
C ILE A 292 -13.09 15.34 14.13
N ILE A 293 -12.70 14.94 12.92
CA ILE A 293 -11.62 13.95 12.71
C ILE A 293 -10.30 14.47 13.28
N GLN A 294 -9.99 15.75 13.06
CA GLN A 294 -8.79 16.36 13.62
C GLN A 294 -8.80 16.35 15.15
N GLU A 295 -9.93 16.68 15.79
CA GLU A 295 -10.04 16.68 17.25
C GLU A 295 -9.89 15.27 17.84
N GLU A 296 -10.59 14.27 17.26
CA GLU A 296 -10.47 12.87 17.70
C GLU A 296 -9.05 12.32 17.46
N ALA A 297 -8.42 12.68 16.33
CA ALA A 297 -7.05 12.28 16.04
C ALA A 297 -6.05 12.92 17.00
N LEU A 298 -6.26 14.19 17.38
CA LEU A 298 -5.43 14.87 18.39
C LEU A 298 -5.55 14.20 19.76
N LYS A 299 -6.77 13.86 20.20
CA LYS A 299 -6.98 13.15 21.47
C LYS A 299 -6.30 11.79 21.49
N ALA A 300 -6.48 11.01 20.41
CA ALA A 300 -5.81 9.73 20.28
C ALA A 300 -4.28 9.89 20.27
N ALA A 301 -3.76 10.89 19.55
CA ALA A 301 -2.33 11.17 19.51
C ALA A 301 -1.76 11.61 20.87
N GLU A 302 -2.47 12.44 21.64
CA GLU A 302 -2.09 12.85 23.00
C GLU A 302 -2.00 11.67 23.97
N ALA A 303 -2.88 10.67 23.80
CA ALA A 303 -2.88 9.43 24.57
C ALA A 303 -1.93 8.36 24.01
N ASN A 304 -1.27 8.61 22.88
CA ASN A 304 -0.47 7.65 22.12
C ASN A 304 -1.26 6.37 21.74
N GLU A 305 -2.50 6.58 21.31
CA GLU A 305 -3.51 5.59 20.96
C GLU A 305 -3.90 5.71 19.47
N SER A 306 -4.50 4.65 18.91
CA SER A 306 -4.89 4.60 17.49
C SER A 306 -6.38 4.91 17.27
N LEU A 307 -6.69 5.59 16.15
CA LEU A 307 -8.06 5.95 15.75
C LEU A 307 -8.46 5.28 14.44
N GLY A 308 -9.51 4.45 14.49
CA GLY A 308 -10.14 3.81 13.33
C GLY A 308 -11.36 4.59 12.82
N VAL A 309 -11.31 5.08 11.59
CA VAL A 309 -12.42 5.86 10.99
C VAL A 309 -13.15 5.05 9.93
N PHE A 310 -14.47 4.91 10.08
CA PHE A 310 -15.36 4.19 9.16
C PHE A 310 -16.45 5.14 8.68
N VAL A 311 -16.73 5.15 7.36
CA VAL A 311 -17.72 6.09 6.78
C VAL A 311 -18.64 5.41 5.76
N CYS A 312 -19.94 5.73 5.83
CA CYS A 312 -20.94 5.35 4.84
C CYS A 312 -21.84 6.55 4.48
N GLY A 313 -22.00 6.85 3.20
CA GLY A 313 -22.85 7.97 2.80
C GLY A 313 -22.60 8.42 1.36
N PRO A 314 -23.09 9.60 0.97
CA PRO A 314 -22.82 10.16 -0.34
C PRO A 314 -21.32 10.28 -0.62
N GLU A 315 -20.92 10.20 -1.88
CA GLU A 315 -19.51 10.27 -2.29
C GLU A 315 -18.80 11.52 -1.75
N THR A 316 -19.50 12.66 -1.69
CA THR A 316 -18.97 13.90 -1.11
C THR A 316 -18.61 13.77 0.37
N MET A 317 -19.39 13.02 1.15
CA MET A 317 -19.09 12.73 2.56
C MET A 317 -17.89 11.81 2.67
N GLN A 318 -17.85 10.74 1.88
CA GLN A 318 -16.73 9.79 1.87
C GLN A 318 -15.41 10.47 1.49
N ASN A 319 -15.43 11.34 0.48
CA ASN A 319 -14.25 12.10 0.04
C ASN A 319 -13.80 13.10 1.12
N ASN A 320 -14.72 13.78 1.80
CA ASN A 320 -14.37 14.69 2.89
C ASN A 320 -13.68 13.95 4.05
N VAL A 321 -14.24 12.81 4.47
CA VAL A 321 -13.61 11.97 5.51
C VAL A 321 -12.25 11.46 5.06
N ARG A 322 -12.15 10.95 3.83
CA ARG A 322 -10.88 10.45 3.28
C ARG A 322 -9.79 11.52 3.26
N ASN A 323 -10.12 12.73 2.81
CA ASN A 323 -9.17 13.84 2.75
C ASN A 323 -8.77 14.33 4.13
N ALA A 324 -9.70 14.40 5.09
CA ALA A 324 -9.40 14.77 6.47
C ALA A 324 -8.45 13.76 7.14
N VAL A 325 -8.76 12.46 7.03
CA VAL A 325 -7.89 11.40 7.56
C VAL A 325 -6.52 11.42 6.88
N ALA A 326 -6.46 11.64 5.57
CA ALA A 326 -5.18 11.76 4.85
C ALA A 326 -4.36 12.97 5.33
N ALA A 327 -5.01 14.09 5.64
CA ALA A 327 -4.34 15.27 6.18
C ALA A 327 -3.78 15.03 7.59
N GLU A 328 -4.52 14.36 8.48
CA GLU A 328 -4.04 14.00 9.81
C GLU A 328 -2.91 12.97 9.76
N ASN A 329 -3.06 11.93 8.92
CA ASN A 329 -1.95 11.02 8.64
C ASN A 329 -0.73 11.81 8.18
N LEU A 330 -0.88 12.72 7.21
CA LEU A 330 0.21 13.57 6.74
C LEU A 330 0.79 14.50 7.82
N LYS A 331 0.06 14.86 8.87
CA LYS A 331 0.60 15.60 10.02
C LYS A 331 1.38 14.68 10.96
N ILE A 332 0.90 13.47 11.22
CA ILE A 332 1.61 12.42 11.97
C ILE A 332 2.91 12.08 11.23
N LEU A 333 2.78 11.60 9.99
CA LEU A 333 3.38 12.14 8.76
C LEU A 333 4.57 13.16 8.79
N LYS A 334 4.46 14.22 9.58
CA LYS A 334 5.32 15.40 9.50
C LYS A 334 5.92 15.80 10.84
N GLY A 335 5.47 15.23 11.97
CA GLY A 335 6.12 15.47 13.24
C GLY A 335 5.38 14.96 14.49
N SER A 336 5.82 13.80 14.98
CA SER A 336 6.22 13.63 16.38
C SER A 336 7.70 13.23 16.40
N LYS A 337 8.46 13.78 17.35
CA LYS A 337 9.91 13.53 17.49
C LYS A 337 10.09 12.05 17.85
N MET A 338 10.71 11.29 16.92
CA MET A 338 10.85 9.83 16.85
C MET A 338 9.55 9.04 16.66
N ASP A 339 9.17 8.79 15.39
CA ASP A 339 8.94 7.47 14.81
C ASP A 339 8.29 7.61 13.41
N GLY A 340 8.98 7.15 12.37
CA GLY A 340 8.43 6.97 11.02
C GLY A 340 8.81 8.00 9.95
N HIS A 341 9.23 9.23 10.29
CA HIS A 341 9.59 10.25 9.30
C HIS A 341 11.07 10.41 9.10
N ILE A 342 11.54 9.87 7.99
CA ILE A 342 12.95 9.92 7.63
C ILE A 342 13.33 11.27 7.00
N ALA A 343 12.41 11.90 6.25
CA ALA A 343 12.67 13.11 5.48
C ALA A 343 13.29 14.28 6.31
N PRO A 344 12.81 14.61 7.53
CA PRO A 344 13.36 15.72 8.32
C PRO A 344 14.83 15.54 8.73
N TYR A 345 15.32 14.29 8.84
CA TYR A 345 16.69 14.00 9.26
C TYR A 345 17.67 13.90 8.08
N THR A 346 17.17 13.88 6.85
CA THR A 346 18.03 13.64 5.67
C THR A 346 19.07 14.72 5.47
N GLU A 347 18.78 15.98 5.77
CA GLU A 347 19.77 17.07 5.69
C GLU A 347 20.90 16.88 6.70
N GLU A 348 20.56 16.49 7.94
CA GLU A 348 21.52 16.18 9.00
C GLU A 348 22.43 15.02 8.59
N TRP A 349 21.86 13.93 8.07
CA TRP A 349 22.64 12.77 7.65
C TRP A 349 23.52 13.06 6.44
N VAL A 350 23.03 13.87 5.49
CA VAL A 350 23.85 14.33 4.37
C VAL A 350 25.02 15.16 4.89
N ALA A 351 24.80 16.07 5.86
CA ALA A 351 25.87 16.85 6.47
C ALA A 351 26.88 15.98 7.25
N ALA A 352 26.39 14.99 8.01
CA ALA A 352 27.22 14.02 8.72
C ALA A 352 27.93 13.02 7.79
N GLY A 353 27.44 12.89 6.56
CA GLY A 353 27.93 11.95 5.57
C GLY A 353 27.70 10.48 5.89
N ALA A 354 26.79 10.19 6.82
CA ALA A 354 26.41 8.87 7.29
C ALA A 354 24.98 8.89 7.85
N VAL A 355 24.34 7.72 7.88
CA VAL A 355 23.07 7.51 8.57
C VAL A 355 23.31 6.74 9.89
N PRO A 356 22.40 6.84 10.88
CA PRO A 356 22.46 6.03 12.07
C PRO A 356 22.53 4.53 11.72
N PRO A 357 23.45 3.75 12.32
CA PRO A 357 23.55 2.30 12.03
C PRO A 357 22.22 1.56 12.25
N SER A 358 21.46 1.97 13.26
CA SER A 358 20.14 1.42 13.60
C SER A 358 19.07 1.64 12.52
N LEU A 359 19.24 2.62 11.62
CA LEU A 359 18.25 2.93 10.59
C LEU A 359 18.02 1.76 9.65
N TYR A 360 19.07 1.06 9.24
CA TYR A 360 18.95 -0.05 8.30
C TYR A 360 18.20 -1.24 8.91
N THR A 361 18.47 -1.55 10.18
CA THR A 361 17.72 -2.56 10.94
C THR A 361 16.26 -2.12 11.16
N ALA A 362 16.01 -0.83 11.38
CA ALA A 362 14.63 -0.30 11.45
C ALA A 362 13.90 -0.48 10.11
N CYS A 363 14.56 -0.23 8.97
CA CYS A 363 14.01 -0.49 7.65
C CYS A 363 13.76 -1.99 7.39
N ALA A 364 14.59 -2.88 7.93
CA ALA A 364 14.33 -4.32 7.90
C ALA A 364 13.04 -4.67 8.64
N LYS A 365 12.87 -4.16 9.88
CA LYS A 365 11.66 -4.36 10.69
C LYS A 365 10.41 -3.77 10.04
N ALA A 366 10.55 -2.64 9.35
CA ALA A 366 9.47 -1.99 8.61
C ALA A 366 9.16 -2.68 7.25
N GLY A 367 9.91 -3.71 6.87
CA GLY A 367 9.63 -4.55 5.70
C GLY A 367 10.15 -4.02 4.37
N PHE A 368 11.17 -3.16 4.37
CA PHE A 368 11.78 -2.64 3.14
C PHE A 368 12.72 -3.64 2.45
N LEU A 369 13.51 -4.40 3.22
CA LEU A 369 14.64 -5.13 2.65
C LEU A 369 14.24 -6.27 1.71
N VAL A 370 13.14 -6.98 2.01
CA VAL A 370 12.66 -8.11 1.21
C VAL A 370 12.26 -7.66 -0.19
N PRO A 371 11.30 -6.72 -0.37
CA PRO A 371 11.01 -6.09 -1.66
C PRO A 371 12.24 -5.61 -2.43
N ILE A 372 13.15 -4.91 -1.74
CA ILE A 372 14.35 -4.32 -2.34
C ILE A 372 15.30 -5.40 -2.87
N ALA A 373 15.42 -6.53 -2.18
CA ALA A 373 16.27 -7.64 -2.58
C ALA A 373 15.67 -8.48 -3.72
N SER A 374 14.34 -8.53 -3.85
CA SER A 374 13.64 -9.38 -4.82
C SER A 374 13.16 -8.67 -6.08
N GLY A 375 12.94 -7.35 -6.03
CA GLY A 375 12.36 -6.59 -7.12
C GLY A 375 10.90 -6.95 -7.37
N LYS A 376 10.56 -7.32 -8.61
CA LYS A 376 9.16 -7.51 -9.05
C LYS A 376 8.39 -8.65 -8.37
N ALA A 377 9.06 -9.67 -7.84
CA ALA A 377 8.38 -10.85 -7.31
C ALA A 377 9.09 -11.38 -6.06
N ILE A 378 8.35 -11.55 -4.96
CA ILE A 378 8.90 -12.02 -3.69
C ILE A 378 8.89 -13.56 -3.66
N PRO A 379 10.05 -14.22 -3.45
CA PRO A 379 10.10 -15.66 -3.24
C PRO A 379 9.25 -16.11 -2.04
N LYS A 380 8.43 -17.17 -2.22
CA LYS A 380 7.56 -17.71 -1.15
C LYS A 380 8.31 -18.07 0.13
N GLN A 381 9.55 -18.50 0.01
CA GLN A 381 10.42 -18.83 1.15
C GLN A 381 10.79 -17.61 2.03
N TRP A 382 10.52 -16.39 1.56
CA TRP A 382 10.72 -15.15 2.31
C TRP A 382 9.43 -14.61 2.95
N SER A 383 8.33 -15.36 2.89
CA SER A 383 7.05 -15.03 3.53
C SER A 383 7.12 -14.75 5.04
N ASN A 384 8.14 -15.28 5.72
CA ASN A 384 8.35 -15.08 7.15
C ASN A 384 9.00 -13.73 7.50
N TYR A 385 9.48 -12.97 6.52
CA TYR A 385 10.07 -11.65 6.75
C TYR A 385 9.01 -10.56 6.56
N PRO A 386 9.12 -9.43 7.28
CA PRO A 386 8.21 -8.30 7.08
C PRO A 386 8.25 -7.78 5.64
N ILE A 387 7.07 -7.50 5.09
CA ILE A 387 6.89 -6.84 3.80
C ILE A 387 6.13 -5.54 4.06
N ILE A 388 6.66 -4.44 3.53
CA ILE A 388 6.09 -3.12 3.71
C ILE A 388 4.62 -3.08 3.28
N GLY A 389 3.79 -2.35 4.05
CA GLY A 389 2.35 -2.26 3.80
C GLY A 389 1.54 -3.49 4.17
N GLY A 390 2.17 -4.53 4.75
CA GLY A 390 1.49 -5.78 5.11
C GLY A 390 1.04 -6.59 3.90
N ILE A 391 1.63 -6.32 2.73
CA ILE A 391 1.32 -6.97 1.46
C ILE A 391 1.84 -8.41 1.51
N LYS A 392 1.02 -9.38 1.09
CA LYS A 392 1.46 -10.77 1.03
C LYS A 392 2.47 -10.97 -0.12
N PRO A 393 3.44 -11.90 0.00
CA PRO A 393 4.38 -12.19 -1.08
C PRO A 393 3.72 -12.45 -2.44
N GLU A 394 2.57 -13.13 -2.44
CA GLU A 394 1.83 -13.48 -3.67
C GLU A 394 1.07 -12.31 -4.30
N GLU A 395 0.87 -11.23 -3.55
CA GLU A 395 0.19 -10.00 -3.99
C GLU A 395 1.19 -8.94 -4.47
N TRP A 396 2.49 -9.14 -4.22
CA TRP A 396 3.56 -8.24 -4.64
C TRP A 396 3.85 -8.38 -6.15
N ASP A 397 3.97 -7.25 -6.83
CA ASP A 397 4.26 -7.17 -8.26
C ASP A 397 5.24 -6.02 -8.58
N GLY A 398 5.60 -5.86 -9.86
CA GLY A 398 6.47 -4.80 -10.33
C GLY A 398 5.91 -3.38 -10.15
N PHE A 399 4.59 -3.20 -10.01
CA PHE A 399 4.02 -1.89 -9.68
C PHE A 399 4.21 -1.55 -8.20
N HIS A 400 4.15 -2.54 -7.30
CA HIS A 400 4.52 -2.34 -5.90
C HIS A 400 6.00 -1.97 -5.76
N ASP A 401 6.90 -2.62 -6.51
CA ASP A 401 8.32 -2.23 -6.58
C ASP A 401 8.49 -0.79 -7.09
N PHE A 402 7.78 -0.43 -8.17
CA PHE A 402 7.79 0.95 -8.67
C PHE A 402 7.35 1.96 -7.61
N VAL A 403 6.21 1.73 -6.95
CA VAL A 403 5.68 2.62 -5.90
C VAL A 403 6.64 2.71 -4.71
N LEU A 404 7.26 1.60 -4.30
CA LEU A 404 8.24 1.58 -3.21
C LEU A 404 9.38 2.57 -3.48
N TRP A 405 9.97 2.51 -4.67
CA TRP A 405 11.07 3.40 -5.04
C TRP A 405 10.65 4.83 -5.25
N ASP A 406 9.46 5.03 -5.78
CA ASP A 406 8.85 6.34 -5.90
C ASP A 406 8.68 7.02 -4.53
N GLU A 407 8.19 6.30 -3.51
CA GLU A 407 8.02 6.85 -2.17
C GLU A 407 9.35 7.00 -1.42
N LEU A 408 10.31 6.08 -1.60
CA LEU A 408 11.66 6.22 -1.05
C LEU A 408 12.35 7.49 -1.54
N MET A 409 12.19 7.83 -2.82
CA MET A 409 12.73 9.08 -3.38
C MET A 409 11.97 10.32 -2.91
N ARG A 410 10.68 10.20 -2.62
CA ARG A 410 9.88 11.28 -2.02
C ARG A 410 10.28 11.57 -0.58
N GLY A 411 10.64 10.52 0.17
CA GLY A 411 11.09 10.58 1.56
C GLY A 411 12.53 11.11 1.76
N GLY A 412 13.25 11.44 0.68
CA GLY A 412 14.59 12.03 0.70
C GLY A 412 15.70 11.06 0.28
N SER A 413 16.96 11.36 0.61
CA SER A 413 18.14 10.68 0.03
C SER A 413 18.41 9.24 0.53
N ILE A 414 17.46 8.60 1.21
CA ILE A 414 17.65 7.26 1.82
C ILE A 414 17.60 6.11 0.83
N ALA A 415 17.05 6.31 -0.37
CA ALA A 415 17.12 5.32 -1.45
C ALA A 415 18.57 4.82 -1.67
N SER A 416 19.54 5.71 -1.46
CA SER A 416 20.98 5.41 -1.57
C SER A 416 21.51 4.37 -0.58
N LEU A 417 20.80 4.10 0.53
CA LEU A 417 21.18 3.10 1.53
C LEU A 417 20.96 1.67 1.07
N PHE A 418 20.07 1.49 0.09
CA PHE A 418 19.58 0.19 -0.31
C PHE A 418 20.19 -0.32 -1.62
N ILE A 419 20.91 0.54 -2.34
CA ILE A 419 21.45 0.23 -3.68
C ILE A 419 22.29 -1.03 -3.65
N GLY A 420 23.17 -1.19 -2.66
CA GLY A 420 24.01 -2.38 -2.52
C GLY A 420 23.21 -3.67 -2.45
N LEU A 421 22.07 -3.66 -1.76
CA LEU A 421 21.16 -4.81 -1.67
C LEU A 421 20.50 -5.11 -3.03
N VAL A 422 20.01 -4.08 -3.71
CA VAL A 422 19.37 -4.17 -5.04
C VAL A 422 20.28 -4.85 -6.06
N VAL A 423 21.58 -4.54 -6.04
CA VAL A 423 22.52 -5.07 -7.04
C VAL A 423 23.28 -6.31 -6.58
N GLY A 424 23.46 -6.49 -5.27
CA GLY A 424 24.24 -7.58 -4.70
C GLY A 424 23.45 -8.87 -4.43
N ALA A 425 22.19 -8.76 -4.01
CA ALA A 425 21.35 -9.91 -3.67
C ALA A 425 20.87 -10.75 -4.88
N PRO A 426 20.54 -10.17 -6.05
CA PRO A 426 19.95 -10.97 -7.13
C PRO A 426 20.85 -12.08 -7.71
N PRO A 427 22.18 -11.88 -7.91
CA PRO A 427 23.06 -12.98 -8.29
C PRO A 427 23.13 -14.10 -7.24
N LEU A 428 23.07 -13.74 -5.94
CA LEU A 428 23.04 -14.71 -4.85
C LEU A 428 21.75 -15.55 -4.92
N LEU A 429 20.59 -14.92 -5.11
CA LEU A 429 19.30 -15.61 -5.20
C LEU A 429 19.26 -16.58 -6.40
N LYS A 430 19.77 -16.14 -7.54
CA LYS A 430 19.58 -16.87 -8.81
C LYS A 430 20.60 -17.99 -9.03
N PHE A 431 21.81 -17.86 -8.51
CA PHE A 431 22.93 -18.71 -8.93
C PHE A 431 23.70 -19.37 -7.80
N ALA A 432 23.56 -18.90 -6.56
CA ALA A 432 24.26 -19.53 -5.46
C ALA A 432 23.67 -20.90 -5.12
N SER A 433 24.50 -21.77 -4.54
CA SER A 433 24.02 -23.02 -3.96
C SER A 433 22.98 -22.73 -2.89
N LYS A 434 22.01 -23.65 -2.72
CA LYS A 434 20.99 -23.52 -1.68
C LYS A 434 21.59 -23.33 -0.28
N GLN A 435 22.68 -24.05 0.02
CA GLN A 435 23.42 -23.93 1.27
C GLN A 435 23.94 -22.50 1.52
N LEU A 436 24.49 -21.85 0.49
CA LEU A 436 24.96 -20.48 0.61
C LEU A 436 23.80 -19.48 0.73
N GLN A 437 22.71 -19.71 0.01
CA GLN A 437 21.49 -18.90 0.14
C GLN A 437 20.90 -18.97 1.56
N ASP A 438 20.72 -20.18 2.09
CA ASP A 438 20.16 -20.44 3.41
C ASP A 438 21.04 -19.83 4.53
N LYS A 439 22.35 -19.71 4.29
CA LYS A 439 23.30 -19.07 5.20
C LYS A 439 23.24 -17.54 5.18
N ILE A 440 23.18 -16.93 3.99
CA ILE A 440 23.44 -15.50 3.81
C ILE A 440 22.16 -14.66 3.80
N PHE A 441 21.06 -15.16 3.23
CA PHE A 441 19.81 -14.39 3.16
C PHE A 441 19.26 -13.98 4.54
N PRO A 442 19.28 -14.84 5.57
CA PRO A 442 18.83 -14.43 6.91
C PRO A 442 19.58 -13.24 7.48
N GLU A 443 20.89 -13.15 7.24
CA GLU A 443 21.72 -12.06 7.75
C GLU A 443 21.44 -10.73 7.01
N ILE A 444 21.23 -10.77 5.68
CA ILE A 444 20.99 -9.55 4.90
C ILE A 444 19.53 -9.08 4.96
N LEU A 445 18.55 -9.99 5.05
CA LEU A 445 17.13 -9.63 5.09
C LEU A 445 16.67 -9.20 6.48
N SER A 446 17.35 -9.64 7.55
CA SER A 446 17.14 -9.11 8.91
C SER A 446 17.76 -7.71 9.11
N GLY A 447 18.60 -7.27 8.17
CA GLY A 447 19.36 -6.03 8.27
C GLY A 447 20.56 -6.09 9.22
N GLU A 448 20.97 -7.29 9.66
CA GLU A 448 22.18 -7.51 10.47
C GLU A 448 23.44 -7.22 9.63
N LYS A 449 23.48 -7.74 8.41
CA LYS A 449 24.60 -7.57 7.47
C LYS A 449 24.15 -6.90 6.19
N ARG A 450 25.10 -6.29 5.48
CA ARG A 450 24.87 -5.62 4.20
C ARG A 450 25.68 -6.25 3.09
N ILE A 451 25.16 -6.12 1.87
CA ILE A 451 25.78 -6.61 0.66
C ILE A 451 25.94 -5.47 -0.35
N CYS A 452 26.99 -5.53 -1.18
CA CYS A 452 27.14 -4.70 -2.37
C CYS A 452 27.64 -5.50 -3.58
N LEU A 453 27.53 -4.91 -4.77
CA LEU A 453 28.09 -5.45 -6.01
C LEU A 453 29.44 -4.78 -6.34
N ALA A 454 30.48 -5.59 -6.56
CA ALA A 454 31.84 -5.17 -6.81
C ALA A 454 32.36 -5.67 -8.18
N VAL A 455 32.08 -4.90 -9.24
CA VAL A 455 32.42 -5.26 -10.62
C VAL A 455 33.51 -4.35 -11.18
N THR A 456 33.24 -3.05 -11.24
CA THR A 456 34.07 -2.04 -11.89
C THR A 456 35.46 -1.91 -11.27
N GLU A 457 36.46 -1.75 -12.11
CA GLU A 457 37.87 -1.54 -11.76
C GLU A 457 38.35 -0.19 -12.29
N PRO A 458 39.47 0.35 -11.78
CA PRO A 458 40.05 1.59 -12.31
C PRO A 458 40.31 1.57 -13.81
N ALA A 459 40.68 0.42 -14.37
CA ALA A 459 40.95 0.24 -15.80
C ALA A 459 39.77 -0.39 -16.58
N ALA A 460 38.67 -0.80 -15.93
CA ALA A 460 37.56 -1.52 -16.57
C ALA A 460 36.19 -1.09 -16.02
N GLY A 461 35.51 -0.22 -16.78
CA GLY A 461 34.15 0.25 -16.52
C GLY A 461 33.13 -0.40 -17.45
N SER A 462 32.83 0.27 -18.57
CA SER A 462 31.84 -0.22 -19.56
C SER A 462 32.18 -1.58 -20.17
N ASP A 463 33.48 -1.91 -20.30
CA ASP A 463 33.91 -3.24 -20.73
C ASP A 463 34.35 -4.11 -19.54
N VAL A 464 33.37 -4.76 -18.92
CA VAL A 464 33.58 -5.68 -17.79
C VAL A 464 34.46 -6.88 -18.17
N ARG A 465 34.62 -7.20 -19.46
CA ARG A 465 35.46 -8.34 -19.89
C ARG A 465 36.94 -8.11 -19.61
N MET A 466 37.35 -6.85 -19.39
CA MET A 466 38.72 -6.43 -19.18
C MET A 466 39.15 -6.33 -17.72
N ILE A 467 38.29 -6.75 -16.77
CA ILE A 467 38.68 -6.78 -15.35
C ILE A 467 39.90 -7.65 -15.10
N THR A 468 40.67 -7.29 -14.08
CA THR A 468 42.00 -7.83 -13.78
C THR A 468 42.12 -8.39 -12.36
N THR A 469 41.17 -8.09 -11.47
CA THR A 469 41.12 -8.72 -10.13
C THR A 469 41.11 -10.23 -10.30
N THR A 470 42.07 -10.91 -9.68
CA THR A 470 42.27 -12.36 -9.83
C THR A 470 41.72 -13.11 -8.64
N ALA A 471 41.30 -14.36 -8.86
CA ALA A 471 40.99 -15.32 -7.81
C ALA A 471 41.63 -16.67 -8.17
N LYS A 472 42.64 -17.08 -7.40
CA LYS A 472 43.38 -18.33 -7.64
C LYS A 472 42.98 -19.37 -6.60
N LYS A 473 42.57 -20.57 -7.03
CA LYS A 473 42.32 -21.69 -6.11
C LYS A 473 43.59 -22.07 -5.35
N THR A 474 43.46 -22.33 -4.07
CA THR A 474 44.51 -22.94 -3.26
C THR A 474 44.78 -24.38 -3.74
N PRO A 475 45.98 -24.95 -3.50
CA PRO A 475 46.31 -26.31 -3.93
C PRO A 475 45.35 -27.39 -3.43
N ASP A 476 44.76 -27.20 -2.24
CA ASP A 476 43.75 -28.10 -1.67
C ASP A 476 42.34 -27.91 -2.26
N GLY A 477 42.15 -26.92 -3.13
CA GLY A 477 40.88 -26.58 -3.77
C GLY A 477 39.82 -26.00 -2.84
N ARG A 478 40.14 -25.77 -1.56
CA ARG A 478 39.15 -25.36 -0.53
C ARG A 478 38.89 -23.87 -0.51
N HIS A 479 39.81 -23.05 -1.02
CA HIS A 479 39.70 -21.60 -1.00
C HIS A 479 40.17 -20.98 -2.32
N TYR A 480 39.75 -19.74 -2.54
CA TYR A 480 40.35 -18.81 -3.48
C TYR A 480 41.18 -17.78 -2.74
N ILE A 481 42.31 -17.39 -3.32
CA ILE A 481 43.09 -16.22 -2.92
C ILE A 481 42.80 -15.11 -3.92
N VAL A 482 42.23 -14.01 -3.44
CA VAL A 482 41.77 -12.89 -4.25
C VAL A 482 42.72 -11.70 -4.13
N ASN A 483 43.14 -11.16 -5.27
CA ASN A 483 44.01 -9.99 -5.36
C ASN A 483 43.54 -9.03 -6.45
N GLY A 484 43.45 -7.73 -6.12
CA GLY A 484 43.09 -6.70 -7.06
C GLY A 484 42.36 -5.52 -6.41
N GLU A 485 41.67 -4.75 -7.24
CA GLU A 485 41.03 -3.51 -6.83
C GLU A 485 39.70 -3.29 -7.56
N LYS A 486 38.75 -2.69 -6.85
CA LYS A 486 37.44 -2.29 -7.37
C LYS A 486 37.20 -0.82 -7.07
N LYS A 487 36.48 -0.15 -7.96
CA LYS A 487 36.22 1.28 -7.88
C LYS A 487 34.77 1.57 -8.19
N TRP A 488 34.23 2.60 -7.53
CA TRP A 488 32.83 3.04 -7.64
C TRP A 488 31.83 2.07 -6.99
N ILE A 489 32.24 1.37 -5.93
CA ILE A 489 31.40 0.38 -5.27
C ILE A 489 30.44 1.07 -4.30
N THR A 490 29.18 1.18 -4.70
CA THR A 490 28.12 1.76 -3.87
C THR A 490 27.91 0.95 -2.60
N ASN A 491 27.76 1.65 -1.47
CA ASN A 491 27.63 1.09 -0.12
C ASN A 491 28.83 0.25 0.38
N GLY A 492 29.94 0.19 -0.37
CA GLY A 492 31.09 -0.67 -0.02
C GLY A 492 31.71 -0.41 1.36
N MET A 493 31.60 0.80 1.93
CA MET A 493 32.05 1.07 3.31
C MET A 493 31.19 0.34 4.36
N PHE A 494 29.91 0.12 4.06
CA PHE A 494 28.94 -0.44 5.00
C PHE A 494 28.71 -1.94 4.78
N SER A 495 29.21 -2.50 3.68
CA SER A 495 28.98 -3.89 3.32
C SER A 495 29.86 -4.86 4.11
N ASP A 496 29.25 -5.96 4.52
CA ASP A 496 29.90 -7.15 5.09
C ASP A 496 30.18 -8.17 3.99
N TYR A 497 29.38 -8.15 2.91
CA TYR A 497 29.52 -9.05 1.77
C TYR A 497 29.72 -8.28 0.45
N PHE A 498 30.68 -8.73 -0.34
CA PHE A 498 31.02 -8.16 -1.64
C PHE A 498 30.77 -9.20 -2.73
N MET A 499 29.65 -9.06 -3.45
CA MET A 499 29.37 -9.83 -4.66
C MET A 499 30.33 -9.38 -5.77
N THR A 500 31.41 -10.12 -6.00
CA THR A 500 32.59 -9.63 -6.72
C THR A 500 32.86 -10.40 -8.00
N ALA A 501 32.96 -9.68 -9.12
CA ALA A 501 33.44 -10.25 -10.38
C ALA A 501 34.98 -10.35 -10.34
N VAL A 502 35.50 -11.56 -10.56
CA VAL A 502 36.94 -11.88 -10.48
C VAL A 502 37.36 -12.73 -11.66
N ARG A 503 38.64 -12.72 -12.00
CA ARG A 503 39.23 -13.55 -13.03
C ARG A 503 39.80 -14.83 -12.41
N THR A 504 39.19 -15.96 -12.72
CA THR A 504 39.68 -17.30 -12.34
C THR A 504 40.32 -18.03 -13.53
N GLY A 505 40.06 -17.57 -14.76
CA GLY A 505 40.54 -18.19 -15.99
C GLY A 505 41.29 -17.22 -16.92
N GLY A 506 41.27 -17.53 -18.22
CA GLY A 506 41.96 -16.76 -19.27
C GLY A 506 41.33 -15.39 -19.57
N ALA A 507 41.68 -14.80 -20.70
CA ALA A 507 41.15 -13.51 -21.13
C ALA A 507 39.65 -13.58 -21.52
N GLY A 508 38.98 -12.43 -21.55
CA GLY A 508 37.58 -12.32 -21.99
C GLY A 508 36.54 -12.76 -20.97
N ALA A 509 35.30 -12.90 -21.43
CA ALA A 509 34.12 -13.16 -20.60
C ALA A 509 34.16 -14.54 -19.93
N GLU A 510 34.65 -15.56 -20.61
CA GLU A 510 34.73 -16.95 -20.12
C GLU A 510 35.76 -17.14 -19.00
N GLY A 511 36.67 -16.19 -18.81
CA GLY A 511 37.63 -16.20 -17.71
C GLY A 511 37.11 -15.57 -16.41
N ILE A 512 35.90 -14.99 -16.42
CA ILE A 512 35.34 -14.26 -15.29
C ILE A 512 34.40 -15.17 -14.49
N SER A 513 34.58 -15.16 -13.18
CA SER A 513 33.72 -15.83 -12.19
C SER A 513 33.17 -14.80 -11.21
N MET A 514 32.15 -15.20 -10.45
CA MET A 514 31.55 -14.38 -9.41
C MET A 514 31.76 -15.05 -8.04
N LEU A 515 32.33 -14.32 -7.09
CA LEU A 515 32.53 -14.77 -5.71
C LEU A 515 31.76 -13.86 -4.75
N LEU A 516 31.11 -14.43 -3.75
CA LEU A 516 30.69 -13.68 -2.57
C LEU A 516 31.89 -13.57 -1.62
N ILE A 517 32.44 -12.38 -1.44
CA ILE A 517 33.64 -12.17 -0.60
C ILE A 517 33.20 -11.52 0.72
N PRO A 518 33.33 -12.21 1.87
CA PRO A 518 33.12 -11.60 3.17
C PRO A 518 34.20 -10.57 3.48
N ARG A 519 33.83 -9.50 4.17
CA ARG A 519 34.78 -8.58 4.78
C ARG A 519 35.68 -9.35 5.74
N SER A 520 36.97 -9.31 5.49
CA SER A 520 37.99 -10.11 6.17
C SER A 520 39.35 -9.43 6.08
N GLU A 521 40.36 -10.03 6.71
CA GLU A 521 41.75 -9.57 6.60
C GLU A 521 42.20 -9.51 5.13
N GLY A 522 42.94 -8.47 4.77
CA GLY A 522 43.34 -8.20 3.38
C GLY A 522 42.32 -7.41 2.55
N LEU A 523 41.06 -7.29 3.00
CA LEU A 523 40.06 -6.45 2.34
C LEU A 523 40.04 -5.05 2.96
N ARG A 524 40.41 -4.03 2.18
CA ARG A 524 40.41 -2.61 2.60
C ARG A 524 39.40 -1.80 1.80
N THR A 525 38.74 -0.87 2.46
CA THR A 525 37.76 0.04 1.83
C THR A 525 38.08 1.49 2.11
N ARG A 526 37.97 2.34 1.08
CA ARG A 526 38.15 3.80 1.19
C ARG A 526 37.02 4.52 0.49
N LYS A 527 36.35 5.44 1.19
CA LYS A 527 35.28 6.27 0.63
C LYS A 527 35.81 7.16 -0.50
N ILE A 528 34.99 7.37 -1.52
CA ILE A 528 35.21 8.29 -2.64
C ILE A 528 34.12 9.35 -2.57
N GLU A 529 34.52 10.61 -2.51
CA GLU A 529 33.58 11.72 -2.61
C GLU A 529 33.09 11.87 -4.04
N VAL A 530 31.77 11.80 -4.22
CA VAL A 530 31.11 11.82 -5.54
C VAL A 530 29.88 12.71 -5.53
N ILE A 531 29.45 13.08 -6.74
CA ILE A 531 28.32 13.97 -6.94
C ILE A 531 26.98 13.44 -6.40
N ALA A 532 26.83 12.11 -6.34
CA ALA A 532 25.66 11.40 -5.80
C ALA A 532 25.42 11.66 -4.29
N GLY A 533 26.38 12.30 -3.62
CA GLY A 533 26.29 12.66 -2.22
C GLY A 533 26.84 11.58 -1.28
N PRO A 534 26.99 11.93 0.00
CA PRO A 534 27.82 11.16 0.92
C PRO A 534 27.13 9.90 1.47
N LEU A 535 25.79 9.81 1.40
CA LEU A 535 25.01 8.67 1.92
C LEU A 535 25.12 7.39 1.09
N SER A 536 25.38 7.52 -0.22
CA SER A 536 25.67 6.39 -1.11
C SER A 536 26.93 5.63 -0.68
N SER A 537 27.87 6.35 -0.04
CA SER A 537 29.17 5.83 0.37
C SER A 537 29.86 5.04 -0.74
N THR A 538 30.02 5.67 -1.90
CA THR A 538 30.77 5.12 -3.02
C THR A 538 32.21 4.83 -2.59
N THR A 539 32.69 3.64 -2.91
CA THR A 539 33.87 3.05 -2.24
C THR A 539 34.89 2.53 -3.25
N TYR A 540 36.16 2.71 -2.93
CA TYR A 540 37.29 2.00 -3.50
C TYR A 540 37.58 0.79 -2.62
N VAL A 541 37.69 -0.40 -3.20
CA VAL A 541 37.92 -1.66 -2.49
C VAL A 541 39.24 -2.27 -2.97
N THR A 542 40.10 -2.69 -2.05
CA THR A 542 41.36 -3.37 -2.34
C THR A 542 41.34 -4.75 -1.71
N PHE A 543 41.79 -5.75 -2.46
CA PHE A 543 41.96 -7.13 -1.99
C PHE A 543 43.47 -7.46 -2.05
N GLU A 544 44.05 -7.76 -0.89
CA GLU A 544 45.43 -8.22 -0.71
C GLU A 544 45.39 -9.62 -0.08
N ASP A 545 45.64 -10.65 -0.87
CA ASP A 545 45.66 -12.06 -0.47
C ASP A 545 44.41 -12.52 0.32
N VAL A 546 43.24 -12.01 -0.06
CA VAL A 546 41.98 -12.31 0.64
C VAL A 546 41.57 -13.76 0.39
N LYS A 547 41.46 -14.53 1.47
CA LYS A 547 41.12 -15.96 1.43
C LYS A 547 39.60 -16.16 1.51
N VAL A 548 39.02 -16.72 0.46
CA VAL A 548 37.57 -16.92 0.32
C VAL A 548 37.25 -18.41 0.19
N PRO A 549 36.31 -19.00 0.95
CA PRO A 549 35.95 -20.40 0.79
C PRO A 549 35.46 -20.70 -0.63
N ALA A 550 35.85 -21.85 -1.19
CA ALA A 550 35.47 -22.21 -2.56
C ALA A 550 33.95 -22.39 -2.74
N GLU A 551 33.23 -22.72 -1.67
CA GLU A 551 31.76 -22.83 -1.64
C GLU A 551 31.05 -21.46 -1.81
N TYR A 552 31.77 -20.34 -1.67
CA TYR A 552 31.24 -18.98 -1.89
C TYR A 552 31.31 -18.57 -3.39
N LEU A 553 31.71 -19.51 -4.26
CA LEU A 553 31.54 -19.37 -5.70
C LEU A 553 30.05 -19.33 -6.06
N ILE A 554 29.68 -18.30 -6.82
CA ILE A 554 28.32 -18.13 -7.31
C ILE A 554 28.19 -18.87 -8.63
N GLY A 555 27.37 -19.92 -8.66
CA GLY A 555 27.22 -20.81 -9.80
C GLY A 555 28.51 -21.55 -10.16
N GLN A 556 29.04 -21.31 -11.36
CA GLN A 556 30.20 -22.04 -11.90
C GLN A 556 31.30 -21.08 -12.34
N GLU A 557 32.55 -21.57 -12.34
CA GLU A 557 33.68 -20.81 -12.86
C GLU A 557 33.48 -20.44 -14.34
N GLY A 558 33.88 -19.23 -14.71
CA GLY A 558 33.76 -18.71 -16.07
C GLY A 558 32.36 -18.21 -16.45
N GLN A 559 31.36 -18.35 -15.56
CA GLN A 559 30.00 -17.85 -15.77
C GLN A 559 29.74 -16.46 -15.16
N GLY A 560 30.74 -15.87 -14.49
CA GLY A 560 30.62 -14.61 -13.76
C GLY A 560 30.18 -13.42 -14.61
N PHE A 561 30.62 -13.36 -15.86
CA PHE A 561 30.18 -12.30 -16.79
C PHE A 561 28.67 -12.38 -17.02
N ARG A 562 28.13 -13.57 -17.34
CA ARG A 562 26.69 -13.76 -17.55
C ARG A 562 25.90 -13.50 -16.28
N GLN A 563 26.41 -13.92 -15.13
CA GLN A 563 25.76 -13.72 -13.83
C GLN A 563 25.66 -12.23 -13.46
N THR A 564 26.71 -11.46 -13.76
CA THR A 564 26.71 -9.99 -13.58
C THR A 564 25.58 -9.31 -14.37
N MET A 565 25.29 -9.80 -15.58
CA MET A 565 24.29 -9.20 -16.47
C MET A 565 22.84 -9.44 -16.04
N VAL A 566 22.56 -10.38 -15.14
CA VAL A 566 21.17 -10.73 -14.77
C VAL A 566 20.41 -9.58 -14.16
N ASN A 567 21.08 -8.73 -13.38
CA ASN A 567 20.39 -7.69 -12.63
C ASN A 567 20.36 -6.32 -13.32
N PHE A 568 21.14 -6.14 -14.40
CA PHE A 568 21.27 -4.82 -15.02
C PHE A 568 19.97 -4.28 -15.60
N ASN A 569 19.07 -5.13 -16.09
CA ASN A 569 17.77 -4.64 -16.57
C ASN A 569 16.89 -4.12 -15.43
N HIS A 570 16.88 -4.79 -14.27
CA HIS A 570 16.14 -4.31 -13.10
C HIS A 570 16.79 -3.04 -12.52
N GLU A 571 18.12 -2.99 -12.40
CA GLU A 571 18.84 -1.78 -11.99
C GLU A 571 18.51 -0.57 -12.89
N ARG A 572 18.46 -0.77 -14.22
CA ARG A 572 18.09 0.29 -15.18
C ARG A 572 16.67 0.79 -15.00
N LEU A 573 15.73 -0.12 -14.71
CA LEU A 573 14.34 0.23 -14.45
C LEU A 573 14.21 1.04 -13.16
N TRP A 574 14.97 0.68 -12.12
CA TRP A 574 15.03 1.43 -10.88
C TRP A 574 15.59 2.87 -11.06
N VAL A 575 16.57 3.06 -11.94
CA VAL A 575 17.03 4.41 -12.32
C VAL A 575 15.89 5.23 -12.94
N ALA A 576 15.03 4.61 -13.75
CA ALA A 576 13.85 5.27 -14.32
C ALA A 576 12.81 5.65 -13.25
N PHE A 577 12.54 4.76 -12.29
CA PHE A 577 11.63 5.03 -11.17
C PHE A 577 12.06 6.28 -10.38
N GLN A 578 13.34 6.35 -10.03
CA GLN A 578 13.88 7.48 -9.29
C GLN A 578 13.90 8.77 -10.12
N ALA A 579 14.23 8.67 -11.41
CA ALA A 579 14.24 9.80 -12.33
C ALA A 579 12.87 10.48 -12.42
N ILE A 580 11.80 9.68 -12.56
CA ILE A 580 10.42 10.17 -12.60
C ILE A 580 10.10 10.96 -11.32
N ARG A 581 10.32 10.37 -10.14
CA ARG A 581 10.02 11.03 -8.88
C ARG A 581 10.85 12.30 -8.68
N GLY A 582 12.14 12.26 -8.98
CA GLY A 582 13.03 13.42 -8.92
C GLY A 582 12.51 14.58 -9.80
N CYS A 583 12.12 14.28 -11.05
CA CYS A 583 11.53 15.26 -11.94
C CYS A 583 10.22 15.84 -11.39
N ARG A 584 9.33 15.01 -10.84
CA ARG A 584 8.04 15.46 -10.26
C ARG A 584 8.25 16.38 -9.05
N ILE A 585 9.20 16.05 -8.17
CA ILE A 585 9.55 16.90 -7.02
C ILE A 585 10.08 18.25 -7.50
N ALA A 586 11.03 18.23 -8.44
CA ALA A 586 11.61 19.45 -8.98
C ALA A 586 10.56 20.34 -9.66
N LEU A 587 9.67 19.74 -10.46
CA LEU A 587 8.58 20.45 -11.11
C LEU A 587 7.60 21.03 -10.12
N ASN A 588 7.24 20.29 -9.07
CA ASN A 588 6.37 20.80 -8.02
C ASN A 588 6.98 22.05 -7.37
N ASP A 589 8.26 22.02 -7.04
CA ASP A 589 8.93 23.16 -6.37
C ASP A 589 9.01 24.38 -7.29
N ALA A 590 9.40 24.18 -8.55
CA ALA A 590 9.43 25.23 -9.54
C ALA A 590 8.04 25.81 -9.81
N PHE A 591 6.99 24.97 -9.85
CA PHE A 591 5.61 25.41 -10.06
C PHE A 591 5.10 26.22 -8.87
N GLN A 592 5.32 25.74 -7.64
CA GLN A 592 4.93 26.44 -6.41
C GLN A 592 5.65 27.79 -6.26
N TRP A 593 6.90 27.87 -6.71
CA TRP A 593 7.62 29.13 -6.80
C TRP A 593 7.01 30.06 -7.85
N ALA A 594 6.72 29.53 -9.05
CA ALA A 594 6.20 30.31 -10.17
C ALA A 594 4.85 30.98 -9.88
N ILE A 595 3.97 30.34 -9.10
CA ILE A 595 2.66 30.91 -8.72
C ILE A 595 2.74 32.00 -7.65
N LYS A 596 3.86 32.09 -6.90
CA LYS A 596 4.03 33.05 -5.79
C LYS A 596 4.96 34.21 -6.14
N ARG A 597 5.97 33.95 -6.96
CA ARG A 597 7.02 34.93 -7.24
C ARG A 597 6.51 35.98 -8.22
N GLU A 598 6.52 37.24 -7.79
CA GLU A 598 6.21 38.39 -8.65
C GLU A 598 7.46 38.92 -9.38
N ALA A 599 7.30 39.25 -10.65
CA ALA A 599 8.24 39.98 -11.49
C ALA A 599 7.51 40.63 -12.66
N PHE A 600 7.88 41.87 -13.02
CA PHE A 600 7.20 42.65 -14.07
C PHE A 600 5.69 42.76 -13.82
N ASP A 601 5.31 43.18 -12.60
CA ASP A 601 3.95 43.45 -12.13
C ASP A 601 2.98 42.26 -12.18
N LYS A 602 3.49 41.04 -12.34
CA LYS A 602 2.72 39.79 -12.40
C LYS A 602 3.46 38.66 -11.72
N THR A 603 2.76 37.58 -11.41
CA THR A 603 3.41 36.34 -10.99
C THR A 603 4.18 35.71 -12.16
N LEU A 604 5.23 34.93 -11.88
CA LEU A 604 6.00 34.26 -12.93
C LEU A 604 5.13 33.33 -13.77
N ILE A 605 4.15 32.65 -13.15
CA ILE A 605 3.24 31.75 -13.87
C ILE A 605 2.38 32.49 -14.91
N GLU A 606 2.17 33.79 -14.77
CA GLU A 606 1.44 34.61 -15.74
C GLU A 606 2.25 34.92 -17.01
N GLN A 607 3.57 34.70 -16.98
CA GLN A 607 4.44 34.89 -18.14
C GLN A 607 4.36 33.66 -19.08
N PRO A 608 4.02 33.83 -20.38
CA PRO A 608 3.89 32.70 -21.32
C PRO A 608 5.16 31.83 -21.43
N VAL A 609 6.35 32.44 -21.30
CA VAL A 609 7.63 31.72 -21.35
C VAL A 609 7.77 30.72 -20.19
N VAL A 610 7.24 31.03 -19.00
CA VAL A 610 7.29 30.13 -17.84
C VAL A 610 6.31 28.96 -18.04
N ARG A 611 5.09 29.24 -18.52
CA ARG A 611 4.12 28.19 -18.86
C ARG A 611 4.63 27.26 -19.96
N ASN A 612 5.34 27.80 -20.96
CA ASN A 612 5.95 26.99 -22.02
C ASN A 612 7.00 26.01 -21.46
N LYS A 613 7.85 26.45 -20.52
CA LYS A 613 8.83 25.58 -19.86
C LYS A 613 8.15 24.47 -19.05
N LEU A 614 7.18 24.84 -18.21
CA LEU A 614 6.43 23.89 -17.40
C LEU A 614 5.68 22.86 -18.26
N GLY A 615 5.05 23.28 -19.35
CA GLY A 615 4.38 22.38 -20.29
C GLY A 615 5.34 21.40 -20.98
N ASN A 616 6.52 21.87 -21.39
CA ASN A 616 7.54 21.00 -22.00
C ASN A 616 8.18 20.02 -21.00
N CYS A 617 8.30 20.40 -19.74
CA CYS A 617 8.72 19.49 -18.69
C CYS A 617 7.63 18.44 -18.41
N GLY A 618 6.38 18.89 -18.24
CA GLY A 618 5.23 18.03 -18.00
C GLY A 618 5.08 16.95 -19.05
N ARG A 619 5.06 17.31 -20.35
CA ARG A 619 4.93 16.30 -21.43
C ARG A 619 6.04 15.24 -21.41
N GLN A 620 7.26 15.60 -21.02
CA GLN A 620 8.39 14.67 -20.99
C GLN A 620 8.31 13.73 -19.79
N VAL A 621 7.92 14.25 -18.62
CA VAL A 621 7.73 13.44 -17.41
C VAL A 621 6.57 12.46 -17.60
N GLU A 622 5.44 12.89 -18.16
CA GLU A 622 4.31 11.99 -18.42
C GLU A 622 4.65 10.94 -19.48
N SER A 623 5.40 11.30 -20.54
CA SER A 623 5.88 10.31 -21.52
C SER A 623 6.83 9.28 -20.88
N LEU A 624 7.69 9.70 -19.94
CA LEU A 624 8.60 8.81 -19.23
C LEU A 624 7.83 7.87 -18.28
N GLN A 625 6.81 8.38 -17.59
CA GLN A 625 5.90 7.59 -16.76
C GLN A 625 5.24 6.48 -17.59
N SER A 626 4.58 6.83 -18.70
CA SER A 626 3.86 5.86 -19.53
C SER A 626 4.78 4.78 -20.09
N TRP A 627 5.98 5.14 -20.57
CA TRP A 627 6.94 4.14 -21.06
C TRP A 627 7.43 3.22 -19.94
N THR A 628 7.66 3.76 -18.75
CA THR A 628 8.07 2.98 -17.57
C THR A 628 6.99 1.99 -17.16
N GLU A 629 5.74 2.45 -17.02
CA GLU A 629 4.60 1.59 -16.66
C GLU A 629 4.33 0.53 -17.72
N GLN A 630 4.52 0.85 -19.01
CA GLN A 630 4.44 -0.14 -20.09
C GLN A 630 5.47 -1.26 -19.90
N ILE A 631 6.74 -0.94 -19.63
CA ILE A 631 7.78 -1.96 -19.41
C ILE A 631 7.45 -2.79 -18.16
N VAL A 632 7.02 -2.16 -17.07
CA VAL A 632 6.60 -2.88 -15.85
C VAL A 632 5.48 -3.85 -16.18
N TYR A 633 4.42 -3.38 -16.84
CA TYR A 633 3.29 -4.22 -17.26
C TYR A 633 3.72 -5.39 -18.13
N GLU A 634 4.56 -5.16 -19.15
CA GLU A 634 5.03 -6.24 -20.03
C GLU A 634 5.90 -7.26 -19.26
N LEU A 635 6.72 -6.82 -18.30
CA LEU A 635 7.53 -7.71 -17.46
C LEU A 635 6.70 -8.59 -16.52
N GLU A 636 5.50 -8.17 -16.14
CA GLU A 636 4.54 -8.99 -15.37
C GLU A 636 3.92 -10.11 -16.22
N HIS A 637 3.79 -9.89 -17.53
CA HIS A 637 3.13 -10.82 -18.44
C HIS A 637 4.10 -11.71 -19.22
N LEU A 638 5.41 -11.51 -19.05
CA LEU A 638 6.47 -12.29 -19.68
C LEU A 638 7.23 -13.11 -18.65
N SER A 639 7.69 -14.30 -19.05
CA SER A 639 8.68 -15.03 -18.27
C SER A 639 9.97 -14.21 -18.14
N ASP A 640 10.75 -14.40 -17.08
CA ASP A 640 12.02 -13.67 -16.90
C ASP A 640 12.99 -13.82 -18.08
N ALA A 641 13.00 -15.00 -18.70
CA ALA A 641 13.83 -15.27 -19.86
C ALA A 641 13.36 -14.49 -21.10
N GLU A 642 12.04 -14.42 -21.32
CA GLU A 642 11.46 -13.66 -22.42
C GLU A 642 11.56 -12.16 -22.21
N GLY A 643 11.25 -11.67 -21.01
CA GLY A 643 11.42 -10.26 -20.65
C GLY A 643 12.86 -9.80 -20.85
N ALA A 644 13.85 -10.56 -20.36
CA ALA A 644 15.26 -10.25 -20.57
C ALA A 644 15.66 -10.23 -22.07
N ARG A 645 15.07 -11.11 -22.88
CA ARG A 645 15.36 -11.24 -24.31
C ARG A 645 14.70 -10.15 -25.15
N ILE A 646 13.42 -9.86 -24.92
CA ILE A 646 12.60 -8.96 -25.74
C ILE A 646 12.78 -7.51 -25.27
N LEU A 647 12.79 -7.29 -23.96
CA LEU A 647 12.75 -5.94 -23.37
C LEU A 647 14.11 -5.42 -22.95
N GLY A 648 15.18 -6.24 -22.99
CA GLY A 648 16.51 -5.81 -22.55
C GLY A 648 17.02 -4.56 -23.29
N GLY A 649 16.83 -4.50 -24.61
CA GLY A 649 17.17 -3.33 -25.42
C GLY A 649 16.29 -2.12 -25.11
N THR A 650 14.97 -2.32 -25.04
CA THR A 650 14.00 -1.24 -24.73
C THR A 650 14.21 -0.66 -23.33
N THR A 651 14.52 -1.50 -22.34
CA THR A 651 14.82 -1.08 -20.95
C THR A 651 16.11 -0.26 -20.90
N ALA A 652 17.12 -0.62 -21.70
CA ALA A 652 18.32 0.20 -21.85
C ALA A 652 18.01 1.60 -22.41
N LEU A 653 17.17 1.68 -23.45
CA LEU A 653 16.74 2.96 -24.03
C LEU A 653 15.87 3.78 -23.06
N LEU A 654 14.99 3.15 -22.27
CA LEU A 654 14.22 3.82 -21.23
C LEU A 654 15.14 4.48 -20.19
N LYS A 655 16.20 3.79 -19.77
CA LYS A 655 17.19 4.35 -18.84
C LYS A 655 17.86 5.60 -19.44
N VAL A 656 18.26 5.54 -20.72
CA VAL A 656 18.81 6.72 -21.41
C VAL A 656 17.80 7.87 -21.42
N GLN A 657 16.56 7.60 -21.81
CA GLN A 657 15.49 8.59 -21.81
C GLN A 657 15.29 9.22 -20.43
N SER A 658 15.39 8.42 -19.36
CA SER A 658 15.29 8.89 -17.98
C SER A 658 16.35 9.94 -17.64
N GLY A 659 17.61 9.69 -18.02
CA GLY A 659 18.71 10.64 -17.84
C GLY A 659 18.52 11.94 -18.63
N MET A 660 18.06 11.83 -19.88
CA MET A 660 17.82 12.99 -20.75
C MET A 660 16.66 13.86 -20.25
N VAL A 661 15.56 13.25 -19.81
CA VAL A 661 14.45 13.96 -19.19
C VAL A 661 14.88 14.63 -17.89
N CYS A 662 15.65 13.94 -17.03
CA CYS A 662 16.19 14.54 -15.81
C CYS A 662 17.03 15.79 -16.08
N LYS A 663 17.93 15.72 -17.07
CA LYS A 663 18.76 16.87 -17.47
C LYS A 663 17.90 18.06 -17.87
N TYR A 664 16.94 17.84 -18.77
CA TYR A 664 16.06 18.90 -19.24
C TYR A 664 15.22 19.50 -18.11
N VAL A 665 14.56 18.66 -17.31
CA VAL A 665 13.69 19.10 -16.23
C VAL A 665 14.47 19.85 -15.15
N ALA A 666 15.64 19.34 -14.76
CA ALA A 666 16.48 20.01 -13.77
C ALA A 666 16.93 21.39 -14.24
N GLU A 667 17.40 21.52 -15.49
CA GLU A 667 17.79 22.80 -16.08
C GLU A 667 16.64 23.80 -16.11
N GLU A 668 15.44 23.38 -16.55
CA GLU A 668 14.29 24.28 -16.65
C GLU A 668 13.72 24.67 -15.27
N CYS A 669 13.67 23.74 -14.32
CA CYS A 669 13.25 24.04 -12.95
C CYS A 669 14.21 25.02 -12.26
N LEU A 670 15.52 24.84 -12.44
CA LEU A 670 16.54 25.78 -11.95
C LEU A 670 16.36 27.17 -12.57
N LYS A 671 16.13 27.27 -13.89
CA LYS A 671 15.87 28.56 -14.56
C LYS A 671 14.61 29.24 -14.05
N ILE A 672 13.53 28.50 -13.77
CA ILE A 672 12.28 29.05 -13.21
C ILE A 672 12.51 29.58 -11.79
N MET A 673 13.31 28.88 -10.98
CA MET A 673 13.64 29.33 -9.62
C MET A 673 14.69 30.45 -9.59
N GLY A 674 15.43 30.66 -10.67
CA GLY A 674 16.43 31.73 -10.79
C GLY A 674 17.52 31.59 -9.73
N GLY A 675 17.89 32.70 -9.09
CA GLY A 675 18.91 32.69 -8.03
C GLY A 675 18.59 31.76 -6.86
N LEU A 676 17.31 31.54 -6.55
CA LEU A 676 16.88 30.61 -5.52
C LEU A 676 17.25 29.16 -5.89
N GLY A 677 17.17 28.78 -7.17
CA GLY A 677 17.54 27.44 -7.62
C GLY A 677 19.03 27.09 -7.47
N LEU A 678 19.88 28.09 -7.15
CA LEU A 678 21.32 27.91 -6.93
C LEU A 678 21.68 27.69 -5.46
N THR A 679 20.73 27.85 -4.52
CA THR A 679 21.03 27.77 -3.09
C THR A 679 20.99 26.33 -2.60
N LYS A 680 22.06 25.90 -1.91
CA LYS A 680 22.13 24.59 -1.23
C LYS A 680 21.23 24.45 0.01
N THR A 681 20.59 25.54 0.43
CA THR A 681 19.79 25.63 1.65
C THR A 681 18.42 26.24 1.36
N GLY A 682 17.46 26.02 2.24
CA GLY A 682 16.12 26.62 2.12
C GLY A 682 15.34 26.11 0.91
N GLN A 683 14.47 26.94 0.36
CA GLN A 683 13.52 26.53 -0.69
C GLN A 683 14.18 26.05 -1.99
N GLY A 684 15.42 26.48 -2.27
CA GLY A 684 16.18 26.05 -3.45
C GLY A 684 16.94 24.73 -3.30
N ALA A 685 17.12 24.24 -2.07
CA ALA A 685 18.03 23.14 -1.76
C ALA A 685 17.72 21.87 -2.58
N ARG A 686 16.43 21.54 -2.75
CA ARG A 686 16.02 20.36 -3.52
C ARG A 686 16.29 20.50 -5.00
N ILE A 687 16.12 21.69 -5.58
CA ILE A 687 16.46 21.93 -6.99
C ILE A 687 17.96 21.86 -7.22
N GLU A 688 18.77 22.50 -6.35
CA GLU A 688 20.23 22.39 -6.42
C GLU A 688 20.68 20.93 -6.33
N ALA A 689 20.16 20.20 -5.34
CA ALA A 689 20.53 18.81 -5.10
C ALA A 689 20.14 17.92 -6.28
N PHE A 690 18.93 18.11 -6.83
CA PHE A 690 18.47 17.36 -8.00
C PHE A 690 19.33 17.67 -9.23
N TYR A 691 19.55 18.95 -9.53
CA TYR A 691 20.38 19.41 -10.66
C TYR A 691 21.79 18.84 -10.57
N ARG A 692 22.43 18.95 -9.40
CA ARG A 692 23.75 18.37 -9.15
C ARG A 692 23.74 16.85 -9.33
N SER A 693 22.68 16.16 -8.94
CA SER A 693 22.62 14.69 -8.99
C SER A 693 22.28 14.12 -10.38
N VAL A 694 21.94 14.96 -11.38
CA VAL A 694 21.59 14.50 -12.75
C VAL A 694 22.61 13.50 -13.34
N PRO A 695 23.95 13.68 -13.22
CA PRO A 695 24.91 12.73 -13.77
C PRO A 695 24.78 11.30 -13.21
N SER A 696 24.23 11.14 -12.00
CA SER A 696 23.94 9.84 -11.38
C SER A 696 22.81 9.08 -12.07
N TYR A 697 22.00 9.71 -12.93
CA TYR A 697 21.02 9.03 -13.78
C TYR A 697 21.58 8.70 -15.18
N VAL A 698 22.59 9.44 -15.62
CA VAL A 698 23.17 9.35 -16.97
C VAL A 698 24.29 8.32 -17.05
N VAL A 699 25.15 8.23 -16.03
CA VAL A 699 26.39 7.44 -16.07
C VAL A 699 26.25 6.00 -15.54
N PRO A 700 25.86 5.75 -14.27
CA PRO A 700 25.74 4.40 -13.73
C PRO A 700 24.57 3.62 -14.36
N GLY A 701 24.57 2.28 -14.25
CA GLY A 701 23.61 1.41 -14.96
C GLY A 701 23.84 1.28 -16.48
N GLY A 702 24.92 1.90 -16.98
CA GLY A 702 25.31 2.01 -18.38
C GLY A 702 25.20 3.45 -18.89
N SER A 703 26.26 3.97 -19.54
CA SER A 703 26.24 5.31 -20.12
C SER A 703 25.30 5.39 -21.32
N GLU A 704 24.88 6.61 -21.64
CA GLU A 704 24.04 6.91 -22.80
C GLU A 704 24.54 6.24 -24.09
N ASP A 705 25.80 6.48 -24.46
CA ASP A 705 26.39 5.95 -25.70
C ASP A 705 26.35 4.41 -25.76
N VAL A 706 26.65 3.76 -24.63
CA VAL A 706 26.70 2.29 -24.53
C VAL A 706 25.29 1.69 -24.64
N LEU A 707 24.30 2.34 -24.01
CA LEU A 707 22.94 1.82 -23.96
C LEU A 707 22.15 2.10 -25.25
N ILE A 708 22.40 3.22 -25.93
CA ILE A 708 21.85 3.48 -27.27
C ILE A 708 22.33 2.40 -28.25
N ASP A 709 23.63 2.14 -28.30
CA ASP A 709 24.21 1.07 -29.12
C ASP A 709 23.66 -0.32 -28.72
N LEU A 710 23.54 -0.60 -27.42
CA LEU A 710 22.95 -1.86 -26.94
C LEU A 710 21.51 -2.04 -27.42
N GLY A 711 20.70 -0.98 -27.38
CA GLY A 711 19.32 -1.01 -27.87
C GLY A 711 19.24 -1.45 -29.33
N VAL A 712 20.09 -0.88 -30.18
CA VAL A 712 20.18 -1.25 -31.61
C VAL A 712 20.67 -2.70 -31.78
N ARG A 713 21.71 -3.11 -31.04
CA ARG A 713 22.25 -4.48 -31.13
C ARG A 713 21.25 -5.55 -30.71
N GLU A 714 20.49 -5.33 -29.64
CA GLU A 714 19.45 -6.28 -29.23
C GLU A 714 18.29 -6.33 -30.25
N ALA A 715 17.89 -5.19 -30.83
CA ALA A 715 16.89 -5.17 -31.91
C ALA A 715 17.36 -5.97 -33.14
N LEU A 716 18.61 -5.81 -33.58
CA LEU A 716 19.19 -6.59 -34.67
C LEU A 716 19.23 -8.09 -34.37
N LYS A 717 19.55 -8.46 -33.13
CA LYS A 717 19.57 -9.86 -32.69
C LYS A 717 18.17 -10.47 -32.72
N LEU A 718 17.15 -9.75 -32.25
CA LEU A 718 15.75 -10.18 -32.32
C LEU A 718 15.29 -10.36 -33.78
N HIS A 719 15.61 -9.41 -34.66
CA HIS A 719 15.31 -9.50 -36.09
C HIS A 719 15.91 -10.76 -36.72
N ARG A 720 17.22 -11.02 -36.50
CA ARG A 720 17.89 -12.22 -37.02
C ARG A 720 17.29 -13.53 -36.50
N GLN A 721 16.83 -13.55 -35.25
CA GLN A 721 16.14 -14.71 -34.67
C GLN A 721 14.78 -14.94 -35.35
N ALA A 722 14.02 -13.87 -35.57
CA ALA A 722 12.73 -13.93 -36.26
C ALA A 722 12.87 -14.41 -37.70
N GLU A 723 13.85 -13.90 -38.45
CA GLU A 723 14.12 -14.36 -39.82
C GLU A 723 14.49 -15.84 -39.87
N LYS A 724 15.38 -16.31 -38.97
CA LYS A 724 15.71 -17.74 -38.85
C LYS A 724 14.50 -18.62 -38.53
N ALA A 725 13.54 -18.11 -37.76
CA ALA A 725 12.32 -18.83 -37.46
C ALA A 725 11.40 -18.92 -38.69
N LYS A 726 11.30 -17.84 -39.48
CA LYS A 726 10.54 -17.84 -40.75
C LYS A 726 11.12 -18.79 -41.78
N THR A 727 12.44 -18.91 -41.90
CA THR A 727 13.07 -19.84 -42.86
C THR A 727 12.90 -21.32 -42.47
N LYS A 728 12.50 -21.61 -41.22
CA LYS A 728 12.25 -22.97 -40.73
C LYS A 728 10.79 -23.40 -40.83
N LEU A 729 9.87 -22.44 -41.04
CA LEU A 729 8.46 -22.66 -41.34
C LEU A 729 8.29 -22.79 -42.85
#